data_AF-A0A7V5U6V7-F1
#
_entry.id   AF-A0A7V5U6V7-F1
#
_cell.length_a   1.000
_cell.length_b   1.000
_cell.length_c   1.000
_cell.angle_alpha   90.00
_cell.angle_beta   90.00
_cell.angle_gamma   90.00
#
_symmetry.space_group_name_H-M   'P 1'
#
loop_
_entity.id
_entity.type
_entity.pdbx_description
1 polymer ?
#
loop_
_entity_poly.entity_id
_entity_poly.type
_entity_poly.pdbx_seq_one_letter_code
_entity_poly.pdbx_strand_id
1 'polypeptide(L)'
;LLSGITYMFSAFMVVSVAFTMIIAAAAWLPWCLLALELTVRHSHSRLRGGLPWLVAGAIFLGLQALAGHAEITYYTLLIMALLALVRLGQAFSRTRRLPWRPAVLVVAMVMLGIGLGGVQLLPFYELARTNFRSGAAAYRVTYQDVIGWAYPLRQLATFLVPDLYGNPSIHGYVDLVSLHWLPITRNALGETISDVAWGKGLPSWKNYVEAGSYVGILPLLLALPALASRRLRQHVWPFAALALLSLLFVFGTPLYRLLFLLPGINQLHTPFRWVFPYTLSLAVLAGLGAEAIVGAGAREQQALPPAAPDDRGAVRVAQVVGRVATAAGALALAGLVLVVAWPWPFIGLADRLLAASELTRRAFSDGRMLLSYQYRNLLIFSLALLGSGLAVLALLRPRRRFPLWQLVAAAVLVGDLFAIGYGFNPRADPRLLTVQPPVIAFLKQQLAKPDQSPWRFTTLIRPGEKPLNANAGMLFGLEDVRGYDSVIARQYVDYMSLVEPQGELLYNRIAPLTQEQSLGSPLLDLLNVRYVITSQEITRPDYRLVYQGELRVYENLHVLPRAFALTAARRVLPPQLADALKTSDPRQAVLLEGQPQESGVPGTLLPVSILDRQPNEVLLLARLPQPAWVVLTDAYASGWHAYVRPAGSSDTEQAVEIERAYGNFRAVHLPAGEWELRFRYMPRSFQIGLYATFLSAVGLLLIAVAWLWGRFYSRSADDHTVRRVAKNSVTPMALSLINKLIDMAFAMLMLRILAPEGAGRYQFAVTFIGYFEILVRFGLGTLITREVARDQAQGARYLGNSLVVRALLWLASLPVMALVLLAYVLWSGLTQDVLFAVGFFAISVFLGNFADSFSAVFYAHERMETPAFVSTGTTLVKVALGAIVLLVGGGFVGLAAVSVVSNLFTALILGWLLARDYLRPRLAYDGTFAREMVRESFPLMINHLLATVFFQVDVLMLKPLRANGDAEVGYYGAAYRYIRGLDIIPSYLTLALFPVMSRYARSARDSLQRAYHLSLRLLFALSLPIAMGTTFIARQLMLLLAGPDFLPQSQYALQILIWYMPLGFINSVTQYVLIALDEQQYLTKAFLIGVSFNMVANLIGIPYYGYKAAAVVTVLSEVALLIPFMRRVYRHLEPVPWLDLAWRPLLATAIMGLGLEAMRRLGLPVLAQVPLAAVVYGLALLALGFTRSPDMDMVVGLLRRRLAHAAQA
;
A
#
# COMPACT_ATOMS: atom_id res chain seq x y z
N LEU A 1 -15.51 -27.81 7.39
CA LEU A 1 -16.81 -27.25 7.82
C LEU A 1 -16.80 -26.88 9.31
N LEU A 2 -16.74 -27.86 10.23
CA LEU A 2 -16.79 -27.61 11.69
C LEU A 2 -15.82 -26.51 12.16
N SER A 3 -14.54 -26.57 11.79
CA SER A 3 -13.56 -25.52 12.11
C SER A 3 -13.96 -24.13 11.62
N GLY A 4 -14.55 -24.03 10.44
CA GLY A 4 -15.00 -22.75 9.87
C GLY A 4 -16.16 -22.16 10.66
N ILE A 5 -17.16 -22.98 11.00
CA ILE A 5 -18.32 -22.59 11.82
C ILE A 5 -17.83 -22.14 13.20
N THR A 6 -16.98 -22.94 13.86
CA THR A 6 -16.42 -22.64 15.17
C THR A 6 -15.69 -21.29 15.19
N TYR A 7 -14.82 -21.05 14.22
CA TYR A 7 -14.05 -19.81 14.18
C TYR A 7 -14.95 -18.59 13.92
N MET A 8 -15.80 -18.68 12.89
CA MET A 8 -16.65 -17.59 12.43
C MET A 8 -17.71 -17.15 13.47
N PHE A 9 -18.31 -18.11 14.19
CA PHE A 9 -19.33 -17.84 15.20
C PHE A 9 -18.82 -17.93 16.65
N SER A 10 -17.49 -17.98 16.85
CA SER A 10 -16.91 -17.94 18.18
C SER A 10 -17.28 -16.67 18.94
N ALA A 11 -17.30 -16.73 20.27
CA ALA A 11 -17.59 -15.56 21.09
C ALA A 11 -16.60 -14.41 20.83
N PHE A 12 -15.32 -14.70 20.55
CA PHE A 12 -14.34 -13.68 20.17
C PHE A 12 -14.81 -12.88 18.95
N MET A 13 -15.25 -13.56 17.88
CA MET A 13 -15.73 -12.89 16.67
C MET A 13 -17.03 -12.14 16.91
N VAL A 14 -17.99 -12.73 17.63
CA VAL A 14 -19.30 -12.11 17.89
C VAL A 14 -19.18 -10.87 18.76
N VAL A 15 -18.35 -10.94 19.81
CA VAL A 15 -18.18 -9.85 20.78
C VAL A 15 -17.33 -8.70 20.22
N SER A 16 -16.38 -9.00 19.33
CA SER A 16 -15.51 -7.98 18.73
C SER A 16 -16.21 -7.13 17.66
N VAL A 17 -17.50 -7.35 17.38
CA VAL A 17 -18.26 -6.58 16.36
C VAL A 17 -18.33 -5.09 16.70
N ALA A 18 -18.29 -4.74 17.98
CA ALA A 18 -18.15 -3.35 18.43
C ALA A 18 -16.88 -2.67 17.89
N PHE A 19 -15.87 -3.44 17.50
CA PHE A 19 -14.60 -3.02 16.93
C PHE A 19 -14.37 -3.73 15.59
N THR A 20 -15.12 -3.33 14.55
CA THR A 20 -15.15 -3.99 13.24
C THR A 20 -13.76 -4.19 12.60
N MET A 21 -12.80 -3.31 12.87
CA MET A 21 -11.42 -3.44 12.40
C MET A 21 -10.70 -4.68 12.97
N ILE A 22 -11.02 -5.12 14.19
CA ILE A 22 -10.48 -6.34 14.80
C ILE A 22 -10.93 -7.55 14.01
N ILE A 23 -12.22 -7.65 13.69
CA ILE A 23 -12.79 -8.76 12.91
C ILE A 23 -12.22 -8.74 11.49
N ALA A 24 -12.19 -7.57 10.85
CA ALA A 24 -11.66 -7.40 9.51
C ALA A 24 -10.21 -7.90 9.40
N ALA A 25 -9.38 -7.64 10.43
CA ALA A 25 -8.03 -8.17 10.53
C ALA A 25 -7.99 -9.67 10.87
N ALA A 26 -8.72 -10.10 11.90
CA ALA A 26 -8.71 -11.46 12.42
C ALA A 26 -9.19 -12.50 11.38
N ALA A 27 -10.12 -12.13 10.50
CA ALA A 27 -10.65 -13.01 9.45
C ALA A 27 -9.58 -13.54 8.48
N TRP A 28 -8.45 -12.84 8.33
CA TRP A 28 -7.37 -13.22 7.40
C TRP A 28 -6.39 -14.24 7.97
N LEU A 29 -6.30 -14.40 9.29
CA LEU A 29 -5.31 -15.29 9.91
C LEU A 29 -5.39 -16.75 9.37
N PRO A 30 -6.57 -17.39 9.23
CA PRO A 30 -6.66 -18.73 8.64
C PRO A 30 -6.08 -18.80 7.22
N TRP A 31 -6.31 -17.77 6.39
CA TRP A 31 -5.81 -17.70 5.02
C TRP A 31 -4.28 -17.53 4.99
N CYS A 32 -3.74 -16.68 5.87
CA CYS A 32 -2.30 -16.51 6.04
C CYS A 32 -1.62 -17.83 6.45
N LEU A 33 -2.20 -18.57 7.41
CA LEU A 33 -1.65 -19.86 7.85
C LEU A 33 -1.77 -20.94 6.78
N LEU A 34 -2.88 -20.96 6.01
CA LEU A 34 -3.07 -21.87 4.89
C LEU A 34 -2.01 -21.62 3.80
N ALA A 35 -1.80 -20.35 3.41
CA ALA A 35 -0.80 -19.99 2.41
C ALA A 35 0.62 -20.35 2.87
N LEU A 36 0.93 -20.13 4.15
CA LEU A 36 2.20 -20.53 4.76
C LEU A 36 2.38 -22.06 4.69
N GLU A 37 1.38 -22.83 5.10
CA GLU A 37 1.39 -24.29 5.05
C GLU A 37 1.62 -24.80 3.62
N LEU A 38 0.87 -24.25 2.65
CA LEU A 38 0.96 -24.66 1.25
C LEU A 38 2.29 -24.23 0.62
N THR A 39 2.84 -23.09 1.00
CA THR A 39 4.17 -22.64 0.59
C THR A 39 5.23 -23.63 1.06
N VAL A 40 5.22 -24.02 2.34
CA VAL A 40 6.20 -24.98 2.88
C VAL A 40 6.06 -26.35 2.22
N ARG A 41 4.82 -26.84 2.05
CA ARG A 41 4.56 -28.16 1.43
C ARG A 41 5.02 -28.24 -0.02
N HIS A 42 4.70 -27.24 -0.84
CA HIS A 42 4.94 -27.30 -2.29
C HIS A 42 6.33 -26.82 -2.72
N SER A 43 7.09 -26.16 -1.83
CA SER A 43 8.44 -25.68 -2.15
C SER A 43 9.56 -26.63 -1.72
N HIS A 44 9.21 -27.73 -1.06
CA HIS A 44 10.18 -28.70 -0.56
C HIS A 44 11.05 -29.30 -1.67
N SER A 45 10.45 -29.73 -2.78
CA SER A 45 11.17 -30.34 -3.92
C SER A 45 11.60 -29.33 -4.98
N ARG A 46 10.79 -28.29 -5.23
CA ARG A 46 11.04 -27.25 -6.25
C ARG A 46 10.53 -25.90 -5.76
N LEU A 47 11.37 -24.85 -5.78
CA LEU A 47 10.98 -23.47 -5.43
C LEU A 47 9.70 -23.02 -6.15
N ARG A 48 9.58 -23.34 -7.45
CA ARG A 48 8.43 -22.97 -8.29
C ARG A 48 7.08 -23.48 -7.77
N GLY A 49 7.05 -24.59 -7.03
CA GLY A 49 5.81 -25.12 -6.49
C GLY A 49 5.20 -24.24 -5.40
N GLY A 50 6.02 -23.49 -4.65
CA GLY A 50 5.55 -22.60 -3.58
C GLY A 50 5.20 -21.18 -4.03
N LEU A 51 5.58 -20.75 -5.24
CA LEU A 51 5.38 -19.37 -5.71
C LEU A 51 3.91 -18.89 -5.70
N PRO A 52 2.90 -19.65 -6.17
CA PRO A 52 1.53 -19.15 -6.15
C PRO A 52 1.00 -18.98 -4.72
N TRP A 53 1.46 -19.80 -3.78
CA TRP A 53 1.10 -19.70 -2.37
C TRP A 53 1.82 -18.57 -1.65
N LEU A 54 3.08 -18.27 -2.03
CA LEU A 54 3.75 -17.04 -1.61
C LEU A 54 2.96 -15.81 -2.06
N VAL A 55 2.52 -15.78 -3.33
CA VAL A 55 1.77 -14.63 -3.87
C VAL A 55 0.46 -14.46 -3.13
N ALA A 56 -0.32 -15.54 -3.00
CA ALA A 56 -1.58 -15.51 -2.25
C ALA A 56 -1.36 -15.10 -0.78
N GLY A 57 -0.37 -15.68 -0.10
CA GLY A 57 -0.07 -15.37 1.29
C GLY A 57 0.38 -13.94 1.53
N ALA A 58 1.16 -13.36 0.61
CA ALA A 58 1.54 -11.95 0.67
C ALA A 58 0.33 -11.04 0.49
N ILE A 59 -0.60 -11.37 -0.43
CA ILE A 59 -1.85 -10.62 -0.61
C ILE A 59 -2.72 -10.72 0.65
N PHE A 60 -2.90 -11.91 1.22
CA PHE A 60 -3.69 -12.09 2.45
C PHE A 60 -3.11 -11.29 3.61
N LEU A 61 -1.79 -11.31 3.80
CA LEU A 61 -1.13 -10.52 4.83
C LEU A 61 -1.22 -9.02 4.56
N GLY A 62 -1.13 -8.60 3.30
CA GLY A 62 -1.33 -7.20 2.90
C GLY A 62 -2.73 -6.70 3.21
N LEU A 63 -3.76 -7.49 2.85
CA LEU A 63 -5.17 -7.19 3.18
C LEU A 63 -5.42 -7.18 4.70
N GLN A 64 -4.78 -8.10 5.43
CA GLN A 64 -4.83 -8.13 6.88
C GLN A 64 -4.23 -6.85 7.48
N ALA A 65 -3.07 -6.40 7.00
CA ALA A 65 -2.44 -5.17 7.45
C ALA A 65 -3.29 -3.93 7.13
N LEU A 66 -3.89 -3.88 5.93
CA LEU A 66 -4.78 -2.81 5.49
C LEU A 66 -6.12 -2.76 6.24
N ALA A 67 -6.52 -3.83 6.93
CA ALA A 67 -7.68 -3.82 7.83
C ALA A 67 -7.48 -2.86 9.03
N GLY A 68 -6.24 -2.42 9.29
CA GLY A 68 -5.96 -1.26 10.15
C GLY A 68 -5.96 -1.51 11.64
N HIS A 69 -5.73 -2.75 12.08
CA HIS A 69 -5.59 -3.07 13.50
C HIS A 69 -4.20 -3.64 13.82
N ALA A 70 -3.27 -2.76 14.18
CA ALA A 70 -1.84 -3.06 14.33
C ALA A 70 -1.53 -4.21 15.31
N GLU A 71 -2.26 -4.32 16.41
CA GLU A 71 -2.05 -5.39 17.40
C GLU A 71 -2.40 -6.79 16.84
N ILE A 72 -3.51 -6.91 16.12
CA ILE A 72 -3.90 -8.18 15.48
C ILE A 72 -2.93 -8.51 14.34
N THR A 73 -2.41 -7.52 13.62
CA THR A 73 -1.32 -7.72 12.64
C THR A 73 -0.08 -8.28 13.32
N TYR A 74 0.30 -7.72 14.47
CA TYR A 74 1.44 -8.18 15.24
C TYR A 74 1.26 -9.63 15.73
N TYR A 75 0.09 -9.97 16.29
CA TYR A 75 -0.23 -11.35 16.67
C TYR A 75 -0.23 -12.30 15.48
N THR A 76 -0.77 -11.87 14.33
CA THR A 76 -0.75 -12.66 13.09
C THR A 76 0.69 -13.00 12.68
N LEU A 77 1.59 -12.01 12.70
CA LEU A 77 3.01 -12.21 12.37
C LEU A 77 3.71 -13.16 13.35
N LEU A 78 3.46 -13.02 14.66
CA LEU A 78 4.01 -13.94 15.67
C LEU A 78 3.53 -15.37 15.47
N ILE A 79 2.23 -15.56 15.21
CA ILE A 79 1.63 -16.88 14.98
C ILE A 79 2.20 -17.50 13.70
N MET A 80 2.30 -16.71 12.62
CA MET A 80 2.93 -17.15 11.37
C MET A 80 4.40 -17.53 11.59
N ALA A 81 5.17 -16.74 12.33
CA ALA A 81 6.57 -17.02 12.64
C ALA A 81 6.71 -18.32 13.45
N LEU A 82 5.90 -18.50 14.50
CA LEU A 82 5.89 -19.72 15.31
C LEU A 82 5.56 -20.95 14.45
N LEU A 83 4.51 -20.88 13.64
CA LEU A 83 4.12 -22.01 12.78
C LEU A 83 5.17 -22.28 11.69
N ALA A 84 5.77 -21.24 11.10
CA ALA A 84 6.86 -21.39 10.14
C ALA A 84 8.06 -22.11 10.78
N LEU A 85 8.49 -21.70 11.97
CA LEU A 85 9.59 -22.34 12.70
C LEU A 85 9.29 -23.81 12.98
N VAL A 86 8.07 -24.13 13.43
CA VAL A 86 7.67 -25.53 13.68
C VAL A 86 7.66 -26.33 12.38
N ARG A 87 7.14 -25.80 11.28
CA ARG A 87 7.08 -26.50 9.98
C ARG A 87 8.45 -26.69 9.34
N LEU A 88 9.31 -25.68 9.40
CA LEU A 88 10.69 -25.77 8.94
C LEU A 88 11.48 -26.75 9.81
N GLY A 89 11.28 -26.73 11.13
CA GLY A 89 11.85 -27.71 12.05
C GLY A 89 11.42 -29.14 11.71
N GLN A 90 10.12 -29.37 11.47
CA GLN A 90 9.61 -30.68 11.04
C GLN A 90 10.21 -31.12 9.68
N ALA A 91 10.34 -30.21 8.71
CA ALA A 91 10.96 -30.50 7.42
C ALA A 91 12.45 -30.86 7.58
N PHE A 92 13.17 -30.14 8.46
CA PHE A 92 14.55 -30.45 8.82
C PHE A 92 14.66 -31.82 9.50
N SER A 93 13.81 -32.14 10.49
CA SER A 93 13.84 -33.44 11.18
C SER A 93 13.59 -34.62 10.22
N ARG A 94 12.73 -34.45 9.21
CA ARG A 94 12.42 -35.50 8.22
C ARG A 94 13.54 -35.71 7.20
N THR A 95 14.18 -34.64 6.73
CA THR A 95 15.16 -34.72 5.62
C THR A 95 16.61 -34.65 6.07
N ARG A 96 16.85 -34.20 7.31
CA ARG A 96 18.17 -33.81 7.85
C ARG A 96 18.91 -32.78 7.00
N ARG A 97 18.20 -32.05 6.13
CA ARG A 97 18.74 -30.96 5.29
C ARG A 97 18.07 -29.65 5.64
N LEU A 98 18.86 -28.56 5.64
CA LEU A 98 18.32 -27.23 5.91
C LEU A 98 17.25 -26.86 4.86
N PRO A 99 16.00 -26.62 5.26
CA PRO A 99 14.90 -26.32 4.35
C PRO A 99 14.95 -24.84 3.91
N TRP A 100 16.05 -24.43 3.28
CA TRP A 100 16.27 -23.03 2.90
C TRP A 100 15.26 -22.52 1.87
N ARG A 101 14.78 -23.39 0.96
CA ARG A 101 13.80 -23.03 -0.08
C ARG A 101 12.48 -22.54 0.51
N PRO A 102 11.76 -23.33 1.34
CA PRO A 102 10.56 -22.85 1.99
C PRO A 102 10.84 -21.68 2.93
N ALA A 103 12.00 -21.64 3.61
CA ALA A 103 12.35 -20.53 4.50
C ALA A 103 12.43 -19.19 3.73
N VAL A 104 13.15 -19.16 2.60
CA VAL A 104 13.26 -17.97 1.74
C VAL A 104 11.89 -17.54 1.21
N LEU A 105 11.04 -18.48 0.78
CA LEU A 105 9.70 -18.14 0.28
C LEU A 105 8.78 -17.60 1.38
N VAL A 106 8.84 -18.13 2.59
CA VAL A 106 8.05 -17.61 3.73
C VAL A 106 8.52 -16.22 4.12
N VAL A 107 9.83 -15.96 4.17
CA VAL A 107 10.36 -14.62 4.43
C VAL A 107 9.93 -13.65 3.33
N ALA A 108 10.03 -14.04 2.06
CA ALA A 108 9.59 -13.23 0.93
C ALA A 108 8.08 -12.94 0.97
N MET A 109 7.25 -13.94 1.33
CA MET A 109 5.80 -13.78 1.52
C MET A 109 5.49 -12.71 2.58
N VAL A 110 6.16 -12.77 3.74
CA VAL A 110 5.95 -11.80 4.83
C VAL A 110 6.44 -10.41 4.44
N MET A 111 7.65 -10.31 3.86
CA MET A 111 8.23 -9.03 3.43
C MET A 111 7.35 -8.34 2.38
N LEU A 112 6.92 -9.09 1.34
CA LEU A 112 6.06 -8.55 0.29
C LEU A 112 4.68 -8.18 0.83
N GLY A 113 4.10 -9.00 1.72
CA GLY A 113 2.79 -8.73 2.34
C GLY A 113 2.80 -7.50 3.25
N ILE A 114 3.83 -7.33 4.10
CA ILE A 114 4.00 -6.11 4.89
C ILE A 114 4.27 -4.90 4.00
N GLY A 115 5.06 -5.06 2.93
CA GLY A 115 5.27 -4.00 1.94
C GLY A 115 3.98 -3.57 1.24
N LEU A 116 3.05 -4.50 0.93
CA LEU A 116 1.71 -4.16 0.43
C LEU A 116 0.91 -3.30 1.42
N GLY A 117 1.07 -3.52 2.73
CA GLY A 117 0.50 -2.67 3.78
C GLY A 117 1.30 -1.39 4.06
N GLY A 118 2.44 -1.18 3.38
CA GLY A 118 3.40 -0.11 3.67
C GLY A 118 2.81 1.31 3.65
N VAL A 119 1.88 1.58 2.73
CA VAL A 119 1.17 2.87 2.62
C VAL A 119 0.44 3.29 3.91
N GLN A 120 0.02 2.32 4.73
CA GLN A 120 -0.65 2.55 6.01
C GLN A 120 0.29 2.31 7.20
N LEU A 121 1.12 1.26 7.15
CA LEU A 121 1.98 0.87 8.25
C LEU A 121 3.10 1.87 8.54
N LEU A 122 3.68 2.50 7.52
CA LEU A 122 4.79 3.46 7.72
C LEU A 122 4.32 4.79 8.33
N PRO A 123 3.24 5.44 7.86
CA PRO A 123 2.68 6.61 8.55
C PRO A 123 2.22 6.29 9.97
N PHE A 124 1.59 5.11 10.17
CA PHE A 124 1.23 4.67 11.51
C PHE A 124 2.46 4.53 12.42
N TYR A 125 3.56 3.96 11.91
CA TYR A 125 4.79 3.82 12.67
C TYR A 125 5.42 5.18 13.05
N GLU A 126 5.39 6.16 12.14
CA GLU A 126 5.79 7.55 12.43
C GLU A 126 4.93 8.14 13.55
N LEU A 127 3.61 8.04 13.43
CA LEU A 127 2.67 8.58 14.43
C LEU A 127 2.80 7.87 15.79
N ALA A 128 2.91 6.55 15.80
CA ALA A 128 3.03 5.75 17.02
C ALA A 128 4.31 6.08 17.82
N ARG A 129 5.39 6.51 17.15
CA ARG A 129 6.60 6.99 17.85
C ARG A 129 6.35 8.27 18.64
N THR A 130 5.40 9.10 18.21
CA THR A 130 5.01 10.34 18.91
C THR A 130 3.99 10.12 20.02
N ASN A 131 3.53 8.88 20.25
CA ASN A 131 2.52 8.57 21.25
C ASN A 131 2.98 8.95 22.68
N PHE A 132 2.05 9.39 23.54
CA PHE A 132 2.33 9.63 24.95
C PHE A 132 2.93 8.39 25.67
N ARG A 133 2.61 7.18 25.20
CA ARG A 133 3.14 5.91 25.74
C ARG A 133 4.62 5.64 25.44
N SER A 134 5.23 6.32 24.47
CA SER A 134 6.56 5.94 23.94
C SER A 134 7.77 6.57 24.66
N GLY A 135 7.61 7.27 25.80
CA GLY A 135 8.79 7.92 26.42
C GLY A 135 8.64 8.75 27.70
N ALA A 136 7.44 9.04 28.22
CA ALA A 136 7.31 9.73 29.51
C ALA A 136 7.32 8.72 30.67
N ALA A 137 8.23 8.88 31.64
CA ALA A 137 8.28 8.02 32.84
C ALA A 137 6.96 8.01 33.63
N ALA A 138 6.24 9.14 33.64
CA ALA A 138 4.94 9.31 34.30
C ALA A 138 3.78 8.54 33.63
N TYR A 139 3.91 8.18 32.34
CA TYR A 139 2.84 7.54 31.55
C TYR A 139 3.28 6.23 30.89
N ARG A 140 4.42 5.68 31.30
CA ARG A 140 4.97 4.43 30.77
C ARG A 140 4.13 3.27 31.29
N VAL A 141 3.51 2.52 30.39
CA VAL A 141 2.81 1.28 30.74
C VAL A 141 3.83 0.31 31.35
N THR A 142 3.66 -0.01 32.63
CA THR A 142 4.51 -0.97 33.32
C THR A 142 4.05 -2.40 33.01
N TYR A 143 4.94 -3.37 33.23
CA TYR A 143 4.54 -4.78 33.10
C TYR A 143 3.35 -5.11 34.00
N GLN A 144 3.31 -4.57 35.24
CA GLN A 144 2.22 -4.78 36.19
C GLN A 144 0.89 -4.22 35.69
N ASP A 145 0.90 -3.04 35.06
CA ASP A 145 -0.30 -2.47 34.44
C ASP A 145 -0.88 -3.40 33.37
N VAL A 146 -0.02 -4.05 32.57
CA VAL A 146 -0.44 -5.00 31.53
C VAL A 146 -1.07 -6.26 32.13
N ILE A 147 -0.43 -6.88 33.13
CA ILE A 147 -0.97 -8.10 33.77
C ILE A 147 -2.24 -7.82 34.57
N GLY A 148 -2.45 -6.57 35.03
CA GLY A 148 -3.69 -6.15 35.68
C GLY A 148 -4.94 -6.37 34.82
N TRP A 149 -4.78 -6.42 33.49
CA TRP A 149 -5.85 -6.72 32.54
C TRP A 149 -5.97 -8.21 32.18
N ALA A 150 -5.16 -9.10 32.75
CA ALA A 150 -5.24 -10.53 32.50
C ALA A 150 -6.51 -11.18 33.09
N TYR A 151 -6.81 -12.38 32.63
CA TYR A 151 -7.94 -13.13 33.14
C TYR A 151 -7.74 -13.56 34.59
N PRO A 152 -8.74 -13.35 35.45
CA PRO A 152 -8.79 -13.99 36.75
C PRO A 152 -9.17 -15.45 36.57
N LEU A 153 -8.73 -16.33 37.49
CA LEU A 153 -9.03 -17.77 37.41
C LEU A 153 -10.53 -18.09 37.34
N ARG A 154 -11.39 -17.25 37.95
CA ARG A 154 -12.86 -17.37 37.84
C ARG A 154 -13.35 -17.38 36.39
N GLN A 155 -12.65 -16.69 35.48
CA GLN A 155 -13.00 -16.61 34.05
C GLN A 155 -12.95 -17.98 33.34
N LEU A 156 -12.30 -19.01 33.91
CA LEU A 156 -12.27 -20.37 33.36
C LEU A 156 -13.68 -20.92 33.11
N ALA A 157 -14.65 -20.59 33.98
CA ALA A 157 -16.02 -21.07 33.82
C ALA A 157 -16.69 -20.54 32.53
N THR A 158 -16.28 -19.36 32.03
CA THR A 158 -16.83 -18.76 30.81
C THR A 158 -16.45 -19.50 29.52
N PHE A 159 -15.47 -20.41 29.59
CA PHE A 159 -15.13 -21.30 28.48
C PHE A 159 -16.17 -22.40 28.27
N LEU A 160 -17.01 -22.68 29.28
CA LEU A 160 -18.09 -23.67 29.23
C LEU A 160 -19.47 -23.01 29.30
N VAL A 161 -19.62 -22.00 30.15
CA VAL A 161 -20.87 -21.25 30.37
C VAL A 161 -20.56 -19.75 30.31
N PRO A 162 -20.60 -19.12 29.11
CA PRO A 162 -20.12 -17.75 28.93
C PRO A 162 -20.92 -16.72 29.73
N ASP A 163 -22.23 -16.90 29.84
CA ASP A 163 -23.15 -15.99 30.52
C ASP A 163 -23.21 -16.22 32.05
N LEU A 164 -22.33 -17.07 32.60
CA LEU A 164 -22.33 -17.44 34.03
C LEU A 164 -22.20 -16.22 34.94
N TYR A 165 -21.33 -15.27 34.61
CA TYR A 165 -21.11 -14.03 35.37
C TYR A 165 -22.01 -12.87 34.89
N GLY A 166 -23.12 -13.20 34.22
CA GLY A 166 -24.05 -12.25 33.66
C GLY A 166 -23.69 -11.81 32.24
N ASN A 167 -24.69 -11.34 31.48
CA ASN A 167 -24.52 -10.83 30.12
C ASN A 167 -25.15 -9.44 30.03
N PRO A 168 -24.39 -8.41 29.60
CA PRO A 168 -24.85 -7.02 29.63
C PRO A 168 -25.92 -6.70 28.58
N SER A 169 -26.19 -7.60 27.62
CA SER A 169 -27.25 -7.43 26.63
C SER A 169 -28.60 -8.00 27.08
N ILE A 170 -28.70 -8.55 28.30
CA ILE A 170 -29.92 -9.17 28.81
C ILE A 170 -30.61 -8.21 29.79
N HIS A 171 -31.81 -7.76 29.42
CA HIS A 171 -32.60 -6.78 30.18
C HIS A 171 -33.89 -7.36 30.81
N GLY A 172 -34.12 -8.66 30.67
CA GLY A 172 -35.16 -9.38 31.39
C GLY A 172 -34.91 -10.89 31.40
N TYR A 173 -35.68 -11.62 32.19
CA TYR A 173 -35.54 -13.06 32.38
C TYR A 173 -36.91 -13.72 32.43
N VAL A 174 -36.97 -15.01 32.10
CA VAL A 174 -38.17 -15.82 32.32
C VAL A 174 -38.13 -16.32 33.75
N ASP A 175 -39.11 -15.94 34.55
CA ASP A 175 -39.21 -16.38 35.92
C ASP A 175 -39.70 -17.83 36.01
N LEU A 176 -38.97 -18.69 36.72
CA LEU A 176 -39.24 -20.14 36.71
C LEU A 176 -40.52 -20.54 37.45
N VAL A 177 -41.03 -19.71 38.36
CA VAL A 177 -42.21 -20.03 39.17
C VAL A 177 -43.49 -19.58 38.46
N SER A 178 -43.49 -18.38 37.88
CA SER A 178 -44.64 -17.81 37.18
C SER A 178 -44.64 -18.10 35.68
N LEU A 179 -43.50 -18.48 35.10
CA LEU A 179 -43.27 -18.65 33.66
C LEU A 179 -43.53 -17.38 32.82
N HIS A 180 -43.58 -16.22 33.47
CA HIS A 180 -43.70 -14.93 32.79
C HIS A 180 -42.31 -14.33 32.55
N TRP A 181 -42.19 -13.54 31.48
CA TRP A 181 -41.02 -12.72 31.26
C TRP A 181 -41.09 -11.48 32.15
N LEU A 182 -40.07 -11.27 32.99
CA LEU A 182 -39.96 -10.14 33.90
C LEU A 182 -38.77 -9.25 33.51
N PRO A 183 -38.94 -7.92 33.50
CA PRO A 183 -37.83 -7.00 33.27
C PRO A 183 -36.89 -6.96 34.48
N ILE A 184 -35.60 -6.81 34.20
CA ILE A 184 -34.59 -6.49 35.22
C ILE A 184 -34.71 -5.01 35.54
N THR A 185 -35.02 -4.70 36.80
CA THR A 185 -35.27 -3.31 37.23
C THR A 185 -34.55 -2.92 38.51
N ARG A 186 -34.40 -3.86 39.46
CA ARG A 186 -33.73 -3.61 40.75
C ARG A 186 -32.87 -4.77 41.21
N ASN A 187 -31.87 -4.47 42.03
CA ASN A 187 -31.03 -5.46 42.70
C ASN A 187 -31.41 -5.62 44.20
N ALA A 188 -30.73 -6.52 44.91
CA ALA A 188 -31.01 -6.82 46.32
C ALA A 188 -30.68 -5.67 47.27
N LEU A 189 -29.93 -4.67 46.79
CA LEU A 189 -29.62 -3.43 47.50
C LEU A 189 -30.69 -2.34 47.27
N GLY A 190 -31.71 -2.62 46.44
CA GLY A 190 -32.77 -1.68 46.08
C GLY A 190 -32.38 -0.70 44.96
N GLU A 191 -31.16 -0.79 44.42
CA GLU A 191 -30.65 0.07 43.36
C GLU A 191 -31.32 -0.28 42.02
N THR A 192 -31.49 0.72 41.15
CA THR A 192 -32.03 0.48 39.80
C THR A 192 -30.94 -0.10 38.90
N ILE A 193 -31.22 -1.25 38.30
CA ILE A 193 -30.31 -1.93 37.35
C ILE A 193 -31.04 -2.24 36.05
N SER A 194 -30.31 -2.24 34.94
CA SER A 194 -30.82 -2.60 33.62
C SER A 194 -30.36 -3.98 33.15
N ASP A 195 -29.34 -4.55 33.78
CA ASP A 195 -28.72 -5.81 33.38
C ASP A 195 -28.18 -6.57 34.60
N VAL A 196 -27.89 -7.85 34.42
CA VAL A 196 -27.37 -8.73 35.48
C VAL A 196 -25.88 -9.03 35.32
N ALA A 197 -25.12 -8.20 34.59
CA ALA A 197 -23.69 -8.45 34.40
C ALA A 197 -22.90 -8.12 35.68
N TRP A 198 -22.76 -9.11 36.57
CA TRP A 198 -22.25 -8.86 37.91
C TRP A 198 -20.72 -8.88 38.05
N GLY A 199 -20.02 -9.20 36.97
CA GLY A 199 -18.59 -8.91 36.85
C GLY A 199 -18.28 -7.50 36.35
N LYS A 200 -19.30 -6.74 35.89
CA LYS A 200 -19.16 -5.40 35.33
C LYS A 200 -18.53 -4.44 36.34
N GLY A 201 -17.54 -3.67 35.90
CA GLY A 201 -16.79 -2.74 36.75
C GLY A 201 -15.56 -3.33 37.46
N LEU A 202 -15.34 -4.66 37.37
CA LEU A 202 -14.06 -5.24 37.79
C LEU A 202 -12.99 -4.99 36.71
N PRO A 203 -11.72 -4.72 37.08
CA PRO A 203 -10.62 -4.46 36.12
C PRO A 203 -10.46 -5.54 35.04
N SER A 204 -10.87 -6.77 35.32
CA SER A 204 -10.76 -7.92 34.41
C SER A 204 -12.03 -8.29 33.64
N TRP A 205 -13.07 -7.46 33.68
CA TRP A 205 -14.32 -7.70 32.96
C TRP A 205 -14.16 -7.41 31.45
N LYS A 206 -13.86 -8.46 30.68
CA LYS A 206 -13.68 -8.35 29.21
C LYS A 206 -14.40 -9.40 28.38
N ASN A 207 -15.15 -10.33 28.98
CA ASN A 207 -15.84 -11.42 28.27
C ASN A 207 -16.72 -10.92 27.11
N TYR A 208 -17.35 -9.75 27.31
CA TYR A 208 -18.21 -9.07 26.34
C TYR A 208 -17.59 -7.76 25.81
N VAL A 209 -16.27 -7.61 25.93
CA VAL A 209 -15.48 -6.49 25.43
C VAL A 209 -14.17 -7.06 24.88
N GLU A 210 -14.26 -7.73 23.73
CA GLU A 210 -13.18 -8.35 22.93
C GLU A 210 -12.57 -9.66 23.47
N ALA A 211 -12.89 -10.09 24.69
CA ALA A 211 -12.33 -11.30 25.30
C ALA A 211 -13.34 -12.47 25.33
N GLY A 212 -14.12 -12.66 24.26
CA GLY A 212 -15.03 -13.80 24.19
C GLY A 212 -14.26 -15.13 24.05
N SER A 213 -14.22 -15.96 25.10
CA SER A 213 -13.44 -17.21 25.10
C SER A 213 -14.19 -18.46 24.65
N TYR A 214 -15.51 -18.37 24.52
CA TYR A 214 -16.34 -19.51 24.19
C TYR A 214 -16.24 -19.91 22.71
N VAL A 215 -15.99 -21.19 22.45
CA VAL A 215 -15.85 -21.78 21.10
C VAL A 215 -16.88 -22.87 20.81
N GLY A 216 -17.82 -23.13 21.71
CA GLY A 216 -18.78 -24.23 21.63
C GLY A 216 -18.32 -25.47 22.41
N ILE A 217 -19.28 -26.24 22.93
CA ILE A 217 -18.98 -27.50 23.64
C ILE A 217 -18.46 -28.56 22.65
N LEU A 218 -19.08 -28.70 21.48
CA LEU A 218 -18.68 -29.72 20.50
C LEU A 218 -17.20 -29.57 20.08
N PRO A 219 -16.67 -28.37 19.76
CA PRO A 219 -15.26 -28.18 19.44
C PRO A 219 -14.31 -28.53 20.58
N LEU A 220 -14.67 -28.20 21.83
CA LEU A 220 -13.88 -28.59 23.01
C LEU A 220 -13.80 -30.12 23.16
N LEU A 221 -14.93 -30.83 22.99
CA LEU A 221 -14.95 -32.29 23.05
C LEU A 221 -14.16 -32.92 21.89
N LEU A 222 -14.25 -32.37 20.68
CA LEU A 222 -13.53 -32.87 19.50
C LEU A 222 -12.02 -32.60 19.54
N ALA A 223 -11.56 -31.57 20.25
CA ALA A 223 -10.13 -31.31 20.41
C ALA A 223 -9.41 -32.44 21.18
N LEU A 224 -10.09 -33.14 22.11
CA LEU A 224 -9.50 -34.22 22.91
C LEU A 224 -9.10 -35.45 22.07
N PRO A 225 -9.96 -36.02 21.20
CA PRO A 225 -9.56 -37.04 20.23
C PRO A 225 -8.43 -36.62 19.30
N ALA A 226 -8.34 -35.33 18.94
CA ALA A 226 -7.24 -34.81 18.12
C ALA A 226 -5.89 -34.99 18.83
N LEU A 227 -5.81 -34.62 20.12
CA LEU A 227 -4.61 -34.77 20.95
C LEU A 227 -4.18 -36.23 21.13
N ALA A 228 -5.15 -37.15 21.13
CA ALA A 228 -4.90 -38.60 21.21
C ALA A 228 -4.53 -39.24 19.87
N SER A 229 -4.62 -38.52 18.74
CA SER A 229 -4.29 -39.04 17.42
C SER A 229 -2.78 -39.05 17.19
N ARG A 230 -2.19 -40.25 17.07
CA ARG A 230 -0.77 -40.39 16.66
C ARG A 230 -0.57 -40.11 15.17
N ARG A 231 -1.52 -40.50 14.31
CA ARG A 231 -1.49 -40.22 12.87
C ARG A 231 -1.45 -38.72 12.54
N LEU A 232 -2.25 -37.91 13.24
CA LEU A 232 -2.32 -36.47 13.00
C LEU A 232 -1.39 -35.67 13.91
N ARG A 233 -0.58 -36.31 14.75
CA ARG A 233 0.25 -35.67 15.79
C ARG A 233 1.07 -34.48 15.28
N GLN A 234 1.69 -34.60 14.12
CA GLN A 234 2.51 -33.52 13.53
C GLN A 234 1.70 -32.28 13.10
N HIS A 235 0.41 -32.44 12.84
CA HIS A 235 -0.52 -31.35 12.53
C HIS A 235 -1.21 -30.82 13.80
N VAL A 236 -1.46 -31.67 14.78
CA VAL A 236 -2.12 -31.34 16.05
C VAL A 236 -1.22 -30.54 16.99
N TRP A 237 0.03 -30.98 17.19
CA TRP A 237 0.94 -30.41 18.18
C TRP A 237 1.18 -28.90 18.04
N PRO A 238 1.38 -28.32 16.84
CA PRO A 238 1.57 -26.88 16.68
C PRO A 238 0.38 -26.05 17.21
N PHE A 239 -0.85 -26.48 16.92
CA PHE A 239 -2.06 -25.78 17.37
C PHE A 239 -2.37 -26.06 18.85
N ALA A 240 -2.05 -27.26 19.35
CA ALA A 240 -2.15 -27.57 20.78
C ALA A 240 -1.18 -26.71 21.62
N ALA A 241 0.07 -26.57 21.16
CA ALA A 241 1.06 -25.71 21.79
C ALA A 241 0.65 -24.23 21.72
N LEU A 242 0.14 -23.77 20.58
CA LEU A 242 -0.37 -22.40 20.44
C LEU A 242 -1.58 -22.13 21.36
N ALA A 243 -2.53 -23.07 21.46
CA ALA A 243 -3.65 -22.95 22.38
C ALA A 243 -3.20 -22.85 23.83
N LEU A 244 -2.28 -23.73 24.26
CA LEU A 244 -1.72 -23.70 25.62
C LEU A 244 -0.97 -22.39 25.90
N LEU A 245 -0.09 -21.97 24.98
CA LEU A 245 0.67 -20.74 25.10
C LEU A 245 -0.27 -19.52 25.19
N SER A 246 -1.31 -19.51 24.36
CA SER A 246 -2.33 -18.46 24.38
C SER A 246 -3.05 -18.40 25.72
N LEU A 247 -3.43 -19.54 26.32
CA LEU A 247 -4.03 -19.57 27.65
C LEU A 247 -3.07 -19.03 28.73
N LEU A 248 -1.79 -19.45 28.70
CA LEU A 248 -0.78 -18.95 29.63
C LEU A 248 -0.62 -17.42 29.54
N PHE A 249 -0.78 -16.84 28.35
CA PHE A 249 -0.77 -15.39 28.16
C PHE A 249 -2.07 -14.72 28.60
N VAL A 250 -3.23 -15.28 28.27
CA VAL A 250 -4.55 -14.76 28.68
C VAL A 250 -4.65 -14.63 30.21
N PHE A 251 -4.14 -15.62 30.96
CA PHE A 251 -4.11 -15.60 32.42
C PHE A 251 -2.89 -14.85 33.02
N GLY A 252 -2.11 -14.15 32.20
CA GLY A 252 -1.06 -13.24 32.68
C GLY A 252 0.12 -13.93 33.37
N THR A 253 0.43 -15.17 33.00
CA THR A 253 1.56 -15.89 33.61
C THR A 253 2.89 -15.16 33.36
N PRO A 254 3.96 -15.41 34.14
CA PRO A 254 5.27 -14.77 33.96
C PRO A 254 5.88 -14.92 32.56
N LEU A 255 5.41 -15.90 31.78
CA LEU A 255 5.82 -16.12 30.40
C LEU A 255 5.48 -14.93 29.49
N TYR A 256 4.44 -14.16 29.79
CA TYR A 256 4.06 -12.97 29.02
C TYR A 256 5.18 -11.91 29.00
N ARG A 257 6.10 -11.93 29.98
CA ARG A 257 7.26 -11.04 30.00
C ARG A 257 8.14 -11.18 28.75
N LEU A 258 8.20 -12.36 28.13
CA LEU A 258 8.94 -12.56 26.88
C LEU A 258 8.35 -11.74 25.73
N LEU A 259 7.02 -11.61 25.68
CA LEU A 259 6.34 -10.76 24.71
C LEU A 259 6.55 -9.29 25.04
N PHE A 260 6.39 -8.90 26.31
CA PHE A 260 6.54 -7.50 26.73
C PHE A 260 7.91 -6.89 26.36
N LEU A 261 8.96 -7.71 26.26
CA LEU A 261 10.30 -7.28 25.85
C LEU A 261 10.45 -7.06 24.33
N LEU A 262 9.50 -7.52 23.52
CA LEU A 262 9.56 -7.32 22.07
C LEU A 262 9.25 -5.85 21.70
N PRO A 263 9.92 -5.29 20.68
CA PRO A 263 9.72 -3.91 20.27
C PRO A 263 8.24 -3.61 19.95
N GLY A 264 7.70 -2.56 20.57
CA GLY A 264 6.33 -2.08 20.35
C GLY A 264 5.25 -2.77 21.19
N ILE A 265 5.47 -3.99 21.72
CA ILE A 265 4.48 -4.66 22.59
C ILE A 265 4.32 -3.94 23.92
N ASN A 266 5.38 -3.30 24.42
CA ASN A 266 5.35 -2.51 25.64
C ASN A 266 4.40 -1.29 25.60
N GLN A 267 3.75 -1.02 24.46
CA GLN A 267 2.70 -0.01 24.32
C GLN A 267 1.27 -0.61 24.34
N LEU A 268 1.17 -1.95 24.39
CA LEU A 268 -0.07 -2.73 24.45
C LEU A 268 -0.36 -3.17 25.90
N HIS A 269 -1.64 -3.25 26.29
CA HIS A 269 -2.06 -3.57 27.66
C HIS A 269 -3.17 -4.64 27.72
N THR A 270 -3.15 -5.58 26.78
CA THR A 270 -4.30 -6.45 26.47
C THR A 270 -3.93 -7.93 26.35
N PRO A 271 -3.38 -8.57 27.42
CA PRO A 271 -3.01 -9.99 27.40
C PRO A 271 -4.19 -10.92 27.09
N PHE A 272 -5.41 -10.53 27.47
CA PHE A 272 -6.64 -11.28 27.17
C PHE A 272 -6.92 -11.46 25.67
N ARG A 273 -6.38 -10.59 24.78
CA ARG A 273 -6.57 -10.72 23.33
C ARG A 273 -5.87 -11.95 22.73
N TRP A 274 -5.02 -12.63 23.50
CA TRP A 274 -4.53 -13.97 23.14
C TRP A 274 -5.62 -15.03 23.10
N VAL A 275 -6.86 -14.70 23.48
CA VAL A 275 -8.04 -15.52 23.15
C VAL A 275 -8.19 -15.72 21.63
N PHE A 276 -7.75 -14.77 20.81
CA PHE A 276 -7.79 -14.84 19.35
C PHE A 276 -7.04 -16.07 18.77
N PRO A 277 -5.73 -16.26 19.02
CA PRO A 277 -5.02 -17.46 18.59
C PRO A 277 -5.54 -18.75 19.26
N TYR A 278 -6.04 -18.66 20.50
CA TYR A 278 -6.70 -19.78 21.16
C TYR A 278 -7.92 -20.25 20.37
N THR A 279 -8.81 -19.32 19.99
CA THR A 279 -10.03 -19.60 19.23
C THR A 279 -9.75 -20.29 17.90
N LEU A 280 -8.76 -19.80 17.13
CA LEU A 280 -8.35 -20.45 15.89
C LEU A 280 -7.79 -21.85 16.15
N SER A 281 -6.94 -22.00 17.16
CA SER A 281 -6.30 -23.28 17.49
C SER A 281 -7.34 -24.33 17.85
N LEU A 282 -8.32 -23.99 18.68
CA LEU A 282 -9.41 -24.90 19.06
C LEU A 282 -10.31 -25.24 17.88
N ALA A 283 -10.61 -24.27 17.02
CA ALA A 283 -11.36 -24.53 15.79
C ALA A 283 -10.64 -25.54 14.87
N VAL A 284 -9.32 -25.39 14.69
CA VAL A 284 -8.51 -26.32 13.89
C VAL A 284 -8.42 -27.70 14.55
N LEU A 285 -8.17 -27.76 15.87
CA LEU A 285 -8.10 -29.01 16.63
C LEU A 285 -9.44 -29.78 16.57
N ALA A 286 -10.58 -29.09 16.65
CA ALA A 286 -11.89 -29.72 16.51
C ALA A 286 -12.07 -30.39 15.14
N GLY A 287 -11.62 -29.74 14.06
CA GLY A 287 -11.64 -30.31 12.71
C GLY A 287 -10.72 -31.53 12.58
N LEU A 288 -9.49 -31.45 13.12
CA LEU A 288 -8.54 -32.56 13.16
C LEU A 288 -9.06 -33.73 14.01
N GLY A 289 -9.79 -33.45 15.08
CA GLY A 289 -10.43 -34.46 15.92
C GLY A 289 -11.54 -35.21 15.21
N ALA A 290 -12.42 -34.48 14.51
CA ALA A 290 -13.43 -35.09 13.65
C ALA A 290 -12.79 -35.97 12.54
N GLU A 291 -11.72 -35.48 11.90
CA GLU A 291 -10.96 -36.24 10.89
C GLU A 291 -10.31 -37.51 11.51
N ALA A 292 -9.76 -37.41 12.73
CA ALA A 292 -9.18 -38.55 13.43
C ALA A 292 -10.22 -39.64 13.71
N ILE A 293 -11.44 -39.26 14.09
CA ILE A 293 -12.54 -40.21 14.37
C ILE A 293 -13.03 -40.87 13.07
N VAL A 294 -13.37 -40.06 12.06
CA VAL A 294 -13.92 -40.56 10.79
C VAL A 294 -12.90 -41.39 10.01
N GLY A 295 -11.64 -40.95 10.01
CA GLY A 295 -10.55 -41.63 9.31
C GLY A 295 -10.21 -43.01 9.90
N ALA A 296 -10.48 -43.22 11.19
CA ALA A 296 -10.33 -44.53 11.83
C ALA A 296 -11.46 -45.49 11.42
N GLY A 297 -12.72 -45.03 11.45
CA GLY A 297 -13.88 -45.87 11.11
C GLY A 297 -13.98 -46.26 9.62
N ALA A 298 -13.51 -45.42 8.70
CA ALA A 298 -13.55 -45.72 7.26
C ALA A 298 -12.61 -46.87 6.84
N ARG A 299 -11.50 -47.07 7.56
CA ARG A 299 -10.54 -48.15 7.29
C ARG A 299 -11.04 -49.50 7.78
N GLU A 300 -11.72 -49.52 8.92
CA GLU A 300 -12.33 -50.71 9.51
C GLU A 300 -13.42 -51.31 8.60
N GLN A 301 -14.16 -50.45 7.88
CA GLN A 301 -15.19 -50.88 6.91
C GLN A 301 -14.64 -51.39 5.58
N GLN A 302 -13.45 -50.96 5.15
CA GLN A 302 -12.88 -51.33 3.85
C GLN A 302 -12.06 -52.63 3.88
N ALA A 303 -12.08 -53.38 4.99
CA ALA A 303 -11.26 -54.58 5.22
C ALA A 303 -9.77 -54.39 4.88
N LEU A 304 -9.29 -53.14 4.94
CA LEU A 304 -7.87 -52.82 4.87
C LEU A 304 -7.19 -53.39 6.13
N PRO A 305 -5.91 -53.79 6.07
CA PRO A 305 -5.20 -54.32 7.23
C PRO A 305 -5.41 -53.41 8.44
N PRO A 306 -5.63 -53.98 9.65
CA PRO A 306 -6.01 -53.23 10.83
C PRO A 306 -5.11 -52.02 10.98
N ALA A 307 -5.69 -50.87 11.28
CA ALA A 307 -4.94 -49.64 11.49
C ALA A 307 -3.76 -49.96 12.42
N ALA A 308 -2.57 -49.43 12.11
CA ALA A 308 -1.42 -49.53 13.00
C ALA A 308 -1.88 -49.23 14.44
N PRO A 309 -1.32 -49.88 15.49
CA PRO A 309 -1.77 -49.77 16.88
C PRO A 309 -2.03 -48.33 17.38
N ASP A 310 -1.42 -47.36 16.70
CA ASP A 310 -1.46 -45.91 16.87
C ASP A 310 -2.82 -45.19 16.65
N ASP A 311 -3.80 -45.76 15.93
CA ASP A 311 -5.07 -45.05 15.61
C ASP A 311 -6.22 -45.34 16.59
N ARG A 312 -6.11 -46.33 17.49
CA ARG A 312 -7.16 -46.69 18.46
C ARG A 312 -7.35 -45.65 19.59
N GLY A 313 -6.34 -44.81 19.84
CA GLY A 313 -6.36 -43.82 20.92
C GLY A 313 -7.45 -42.76 20.74
N ALA A 314 -7.55 -42.16 19.54
CA ALA A 314 -8.54 -41.13 19.23
C ALA A 314 -9.98 -41.65 19.35
N VAL A 315 -10.23 -42.88 18.87
CA VAL A 315 -11.54 -43.54 18.95
C VAL A 315 -11.94 -43.83 20.40
N ARG A 316 -11.02 -44.36 21.22
CA ARG A 316 -11.29 -44.59 22.66
C ARG A 316 -11.61 -43.31 23.40
N VAL A 317 -10.82 -42.26 23.17
CA VAL A 317 -11.07 -40.95 23.79
C VAL A 317 -12.41 -40.39 23.34
N ALA A 318 -12.76 -40.48 22.05
CA ALA A 318 -14.05 -40.06 21.54
C ALA A 318 -15.22 -40.85 22.16
N GLN A 319 -15.07 -42.17 22.37
CA GLN A 319 -16.07 -43.01 23.03
C GLN A 319 -16.28 -42.60 24.49
N VAL A 320 -15.20 -42.41 25.25
CA VAL A 320 -15.25 -42.01 26.66
C VAL A 320 -15.87 -40.62 26.78
N VAL A 321 -15.30 -39.64 26.08
CA VAL A 321 -15.75 -38.25 26.13
C VAL A 321 -17.20 -38.12 25.64
N GLY A 322 -17.56 -38.80 24.55
CA GLY A 322 -18.93 -38.80 24.03
C GLY A 322 -19.95 -39.39 25.01
N ARG A 323 -19.63 -40.53 25.65
CA ARG A 323 -20.51 -41.16 26.66
C ARG A 323 -20.62 -40.30 27.92
N VAL A 324 -19.49 -39.81 28.43
CA VAL A 324 -19.46 -38.95 29.62
C VAL A 324 -20.24 -37.67 29.37
N ALA A 325 -20.04 -36.99 28.24
CA ALA A 325 -20.78 -35.78 27.88
C ALA A 325 -22.29 -36.05 27.73
N THR A 326 -22.66 -37.15 27.07
CA THR A 326 -24.08 -37.53 26.91
C THR A 326 -24.73 -37.81 28.28
N ALA A 327 -24.07 -38.59 29.14
CA ALA A 327 -24.57 -38.91 30.47
C ALA A 327 -24.64 -37.66 31.37
N ALA A 328 -23.59 -36.84 31.38
CA ALA A 328 -23.55 -35.60 32.15
C ALA A 328 -24.62 -34.60 31.67
N GLY A 329 -24.81 -34.44 30.36
CA GLY A 329 -25.85 -33.58 29.80
C GLY A 329 -27.26 -34.08 30.14
N ALA A 330 -27.51 -35.40 30.05
CA ALA A 330 -28.79 -36.00 30.42
C ALA A 330 -29.08 -35.87 31.94
N LEU A 331 -28.08 -36.11 32.79
CA LEU A 331 -28.19 -35.93 34.24
C LEU A 331 -28.43 -34.47 34.62
N ALA A 332 -27.74 -33.53 33.96
CA ALA A 332 -27.93 -32.10 34.19
C ALA A 332 -29.34 -31.65 33.76
N LEU A 333 -29.85 -32.14 32.62
CA LEU A 333 -31.24 -31.90 32.20
C LEU A 333 -32.25 -32.48 33.18
N ALA A 334 -32.04 -33.70 33.68
CA ALA A 334 -32.91 -34.29 34.71
C ALA A 334 -32.91 -33.46 35.99
N GLY A 335 -31.74 -32.94 36.40
CA GLY A 335 -31.61 -32.00 37.51
C GLY A 335 -32.36 -30.68 37.25
N LEU A 336 -32.30 -30.13 36.04
CA LEU A 336 -33.07 -28.93 35.67
C LEU A 336 -34.59 -29.18 35.65
N VAL A 337 -35.03 -30.36 35.23
CA VAL A 337 -36.45 -30.74 35.35
C VAL A 337 -36.87 -30.79 36.82
N LEU A 338 -36.01 -31.32 37.70
CA LEU A 338 -36.26 -31.32 39.15
C LEU A 338 -36.33 -29.89 39.72
N VAL A 339 -35.48 -28.98 39.26
CA VAL A 339 -35.52 -27.55 39.66
C VAL A 339 -36.85 -26.91 39.28
N VAL A 340 -37.42 -27.21 38.12
CA VAL A 340 -38.73 -26.67 37.70
C VAL A 340 -39.87 -27.35 38.44
N ALA A 341 -39.80 -28.67 38.64
CA ALA A 341 -40.83 -29.43 39.36
C ALA A 341 -40.89 -29.08 40.86
N TRP A 342 -39.75 -28.72 41.45
CA TRP A 342 -39.65 -28.37 42.87
C TRP A 342 -38.69 -27.20 43.11
N PRO A 343 -39.09 -25.95 42.80
CA PRO A 343 -38.17 -24.80 42.78
C PRO A 343 -37.78 -24.28 44.16
N TRP A 344 -38.63 -24.41 45.18
CA TRP A 344 -38.44 -23.76 46.49
C TRP A 344 -37.12 -24.09 47.22
N PRO A 345 -36.65 -25.35 47.29
CA PRO A 345 -35.35 -25.66 47.91
C PRO A 345 -34.17 -25.01 47.17
N PHE A 346 -34.27 -24.89 45.84
CA PHE A 346 -33.24 -24.28 45.01
C PHE A 346 -33.27 -22.75 45.08
N ILE A 347 -34.44 -22.14 45.23
CA ILE A 347 -34.57 -20.70 45.52
C ILE A 347 -33.89 -20.39 46.86
N GLY A 348 -34.15 -21.18 47.92
CA GLY A 348 -33.48 -20.99 49.21
C GLY A 348 -31.97 -21.25 49.18
N LEU A 349 -31.47 -22.07 48.24
CA LEU A 349 -30.03 -22.18 47.97
C LEU A 349 -29.51 -20.93 47.24
N ALA A 350 -30.23 -20.45 46.23
CA ALA A 350 -29.88 -19.25 45.49
C ALA A 350 -29.90 -18.00 46.37
N ASP A 351 -30.81 -17.88 47.35
CA ASP A 351 -30.82 -16.81 48.35
C ASP A 351 -29.56 -16.84 49.23
N ARG A 352 -29.10 -18.03 49.63
CA ARG A 352 -27.84 -18.17 50.36
C ARG A 352 -26.64 -17.78 49.52
N LEU A 353 -26.62 -18.16 48.23
CA LEU A 353 -25.57 -17.76 47.29
C LEU A 353 -25.59 -16.26 46.97
N LEU A 354 -26.78 -15.68 46.87
CA LEU A 354 -26.98 -14.25 46.74
C LEU A 354 -26.40 -13.54 47.97
N ALA A 355 -26.80 -13.93 49.17
CA ALA A 355 -26.33 -13.32 50.42
C ALA A 355 -24.81 -13.46 50.63
N ALA A 356 -24.20 -14.55 50.14
CA ALA A 356 -22.78 -14.84 50.30
C ALA A 356 -21.84 -13.96 49.44
N SER A 357 -22.34 -13.24 48.43
CA SER A 357 -21.49 -12.41 47.55
C SER A 357 -22.08 -11.03 47.32
N GLU A 358 -21.25 -10.00 47.46
CA GLU A 358 -21.64 -8.64 47.10
C GLU A 358 -21.92 -8.49 45.60
N LEU A 359 -21.17 -9.21 44.76
CA LEU A 359 -21.34 -9.14 43.30
C LEU A 359 -22.73 -9.63 42.89
N THR A 360 -23.19 -10.75 43.45
CA THR A 360 -24.53 -11.28 43.17
C THR A 360 -25.63 -10.37 43.72
N ARG A 361 -25.47 -9.80 44.93
CA ARG A 361 -26.42 -8.80 45.48
C ARG A 361 -26.55 -7.55 44.61
N ARG A 362 -25.46 -7.11 43.97
CA ARG A 362 -25.47 -5.96 43.05
C ARG A 362 -26.20 -6.25 41.74
N ALA A 363 -26.42 -7.52 41.38
CA ALA A 363 -26.97 -7.89 40.09
C ALA A 363 -28.35 -8.55 40.13
N PHE A 364 -28.76 -9.13 41.25
CA PHE A 364 -30.06 -9.79 41.37
C PHE A 364 -30.85 -9.22 42.53
N SER A 365 -32.18 -9.17 42.39
CA SER A 365 -33.09 -8.75 43.47
C SER A 365 -33.21 -9.79 44.58
N ASP A 366 -33.26 -11.07 44.22
CA ASP A 366 -33.48 -12.20 45.12
C ASP A 366 -32.92 -13.50 44.52
N GLY A 367 -32.95 -14.59 45.30
CA GLY A 367 -32.54 -15.92 44.85
C GLY A 367 -33.41 -16.48 43.72
N ARG A 368 -34.70 -16.08 43.64
CA ARG A 368 -35.61 -16.48 42.57
C ARG A 368 -35.14 -15.96 41.21
N MET A 369 -34.76 -14.69 41.14
CA MET A 369 -34.20 -14.05 39.96
C MET A 369 -32.84 -14.68 39.58
N LEU A 370 -31.95 -14.88 40.56
CA LEU A 370 -30.65 -15.52 40.33
C LEU A 370 -30.80 -16.93 39.77
N LEU A 371 -31.67 -17.75 40.38
CA LEU A 371 -31.95 -19.11 39.93
C LEU A 371 -32.54 -19.10 38.52
N SER A 372 -33.51 -18.23 38.25
CA SER A 372 -34.18 -18.13 36.95
C SER A 372 -33.21 -17.75 35.83
N TYR A 373 -32.32 -16.80 36.09
CA TYR A 373 -31.28 -16.42 35.15
C TYR A 373 -30.28 -17.56 34.90
N GLN A 374 -29.78 -18.19 35.97
CA GLN A 374 -28.80 -19.27 35.84
C GLN A 374 -29.38 -20.56 35.24
N TYR A 375 -30.67 -20.82 35.45
CA TYR A 375 -31.36 -21.93 34.84
C TYR A 375 -31.28 -21.90 33.32
N ARG A 376 -31.49 -20.74 32.68
CA ARG A 376 -31.33 -20.59 31.23
C ARG A 376 -29.91 -20.96 30.79
N ASN A 377 -28.90 -20.48 31.49
CA ASN A 377 -27.49 -20.74 31.15
C ASN A 377 -27.13 -22.22 31.31
N LEU A 378 -27.58 -22.85 32.40
CA LEU A 378 -27.40 -24.28 32.65
C LEU A 378 -28.19 -25.13 31.66
N LEU A 379 -29.38 -24.70 31.23
CA LEU A 379 -30.17 -25.38 30.21
C LEU A 379 -29.44 -25.38 28.86
N ILE A 380 -28.95 -24.21 28.42
CA ILE A 380 -28.16 -24.08 27.19
C ILE A 380 -26.93 -24.99 27.27
N PHE A 381 -26.17 -24.91 28.36
CA PHE A 381 -24.99 -25.76 28.58
C PHE A 381 -25.34 -27.26 28.54
N SER A 382 -26.43 -27.67 29.20
CA SER A 382 -26.84 -29.09 29.28
C SER A 382 -27.30 -29.63 27.94
N LEU A 383 -28.07 -28.84 27.18
CA LEU A 383 -28.50 -29.17 25.81
C LEU A 383 -27.30 -29.22 24.86
N ALA A 384 -26.39 -28.25 24.94
CA ALA A 384 -25.17 -28.24 24.15
C ALA A 384 -24.28 -29.43 24.48
N LEU A 385 -24.12 -29.78 25.76
CA LEU A 385 -23.32 -30.92 26.21
C LEU A 385 -23.92 -32.26 25.76
N LEU A 386 -25.24 -32.43 25.93
CA LEU A 386 -25.95 -33.62 25.45
C LEU A 386 -25.85 -33.74 23.92
N GLY A 387 -26.20 -32.68 23.19
CA GLY A 387 -26.14 -32.65 21.72
C GLY A 387 -24.73 -32.91 21.20
N SER A 388 -23.71 -32.33 21.85
CA SER A 388 -22.31 -32.52 21.48
C SER A 388 -21.83 -33.95 21.76
N GLY A 389 -22.20 -34.52 22.91
CA GLY A 389 -21.92 -35.92 23.24
C GLY A 389 -22.54 -36.88 22.22
N LEU A 390 -23.83 -36.68 21.89
CA LEU A 390 -24.53 -37.46 20.87
C LEU A 390 -23.90 -37.27 19.48
N ALA A 391 -23.47 -36.06 19.12
CA ALA A 391 -22.78 -35.80 17.85
C ALA A 391 -21.43 -36.53 17.76
N VAL A 392 -20.63 -36.54 18.83
CA VAL A 392 -19.37 -37.31 18.92
C VAL A 392 -19.62 -38.81 18.82
N LEU A 393 -20.68 -39.32 19.47
CA LEU A 393 -21.06 -40.74 19.38
C LEU A 393 -21.61 -41.10 17.99
N ALA A 394 -22.31 -40.18 17.33
CA ALA A 394 -22.80 -40.38 15.96
C ALA A 394 -21.65 -40.41 14.94
N LEU A 395 -20.60 -39.61 15.15
CA LEU A 395 -19.35 -39.62 14.38
C LEU A 395 -18.63 -40.97 14.42
N LEU A 396 -18.82 -41.75 15.49
CA LEU A 396 -18.24 -43.09 15.66
C LEU A 396 -19.03 -44.19 14.93
N ARG A 397 -20.23 -43.91 14.41
CA ARG A 397 -21.06 -44.94 13.76
C ARG A 397 -20.67 -45.17 12.28
N PRO A 398 -20.76 -46.42 11.79
CA PRO A 398 -20.45 -46.77 10.40
C PRO A 398 -21.29 -45.97 9.39
N ARG A 399 -20.68 -45.58 8.25
CA ARG A 399 -21.29 -44.73 7.22
C ARG A 399 -22.60 -45.32 6.68
N ARG A 400 -23.73 -44.62 6.86
CA ARG A 400 -24.92 -44.75 6.00
C ARG A 400 -24.73 -43.87 4.75
N ARG A 401 -25.41 -44.20 3.65
CA ARG A 401 -25.38 -43.46 2.36
C ARG A 401 -25.65 -41.95 2.49
N PHE A 402 -26.30 -41.49 3.57
CA PHE A 402 -26.57 -40.07 3.85
C PHE A 402 -25.79 -39.58 5.07
N PRO A 403 -25.08 -38.43 4.99
CA PRO A 403 -24.27 -37.89 6.07
C PRO A 403 -25.13 -37.09 7.09
N LEU A 404 -26.24 -37.67 7.57
CA LEU A 404 -27.16 -37.00 8.51
C LEU A 404 -26.43 -36.51 9.78
N TRP A 405 -25.41 -37.23 10.25
CA TRP A 405 -24.61 -36.82 11.39
C TRP A 405 -23.84 -35.51 11.16
N GLN A 406 -23.44 -35.19 9.91
CA GLN A 406 -22.75 -33.94 9.58
C GLN A 406 -23.71 -32.75 9.75
N LEU A 407 -24.96 -32.91 9.33
CA LEU A 407 -26.01 -31.93 9.52
C LEU A 407 -26.34 -31.76 11.01
N VAL A 408 -26.44 -32.86 11.76
CA VAL A 408 -26.71 -32.81 13.22
C VAL A 408 -25.54 -32.16 13.96
N ALA A 409 -24.29 -32.53 13.69
CA ALA A 409 -23.13 -31.90 14.32
C ALA A 409 -23.02 -30.41 13.99
N ALA A 410 -23.30 -30.02 12.74
CA ALA A 410 -23.36 -28.62 12.35
C ALA A 410 -24.52 -27.88 13.03
N ALA A 411 -25.71 -28.48 13.11
CA ALA A 411 -26.87 -27.88 13.77
C ALA A 411 -26.67 -27.71 15.27
N VAL A 412 -26.09 -28.70 15.95
CA VAL A 412 -25.71 -28.59 17.37
C VAL A 412 -24.71 -27.47 17.57
N LEU A 413 -23.65 -27.40 16.75
CA LEU A 413 -22.63 -26.36 16.86
C LEU A 413 -23.17 -24.96 16.58
N VAL A 414 -23.96 -24.80 15.51
CA VAL A 414 -24.59 -23.53 15.17
C VAL A 414 -25.57 -23.12 16.26
N GLY A 415 -26.44 -24.03 16.72
CA GLY A 415 -27.39 -23.78 17.78
C GLY A 415 -26.72 -23.35 19.09
N ASP A 416 -25.63 -24.03 19.47
CA ASP A 416 -24.82 -23.71 20.65
C ASP A 416 -24.22 -22.30 20.57
N LEU A 417 -23.48 -22.00 19.49
CA LEU A 417 -22.84 -20.69 19.31
C LEU A 417 -23.86 -19.56 19.13
N PHE A 418 -24.97 -19.79 18.42
CA PHE A 418 -26.02 -18.79 18.26
C PHE A 418 -26.79 -18.53 19.55
N ALA A 419 -27.09 -19.56 20.36
CA ALA A 419 -27.81 -19.37 21.62
C ALA A 419 -27.10 -18.40 22.57
N ILE A 420 -25.77 -18.36 22.50
CA ILE A 420 -24.91 -17.48 23.29
C ILE A 420 -24.73 -16.11 22.64
N GLY A 421 -24.56 -16.05 21.32
CA GLY A 421 -24.36 -14.79 20.60
C GLY A 421 -25.65 -14.00 20.31
N TYR A 422 -26.81 -14.63 20.40
CA TYR A 422 -28.09 -14.02 20.03
C TYR A 422 -28.45 -12.86 20.97
N GLY A 423 -28.83 -11.73 20.37
CA GLY A 423 -29.17 -10.51 21.11
C GLY A 423 -27.97 -9.66 21.55
N PHE A 424 -26.72 -10.14 21.39
CA PHE A 424 -25.53 -9.39 21.79
C PHE A 424 -25.23 -8.17 20.90
N ASN A 425 -25.53 -8.27 19.60
CA ASN A 425 -25.42 -7.16 18.65
C ASN A 425 -26.81 -6.51 18.45
N PRO A 426 -27.20 -5.54 19.30
CA PRO A 426 -28.49 -4.89 19.16
C PRO A 426 -28.55 -4.07 17.87
N ARG A 427 -29.69 -4.12 17.19
CA ARG A 427 -30.00 -3.15 16.13
C ARG A 427 -30.49 -1.88 16.82
N ALA A 428 -29.58 -0.93 17.07
CA ALA A 428 -29.98 0.40 17.49
C ALA A 428 -30.91 1.01 16.44
N ASP A 429 -31.97 1.69 16.87
CA ASP A 429 -32.88 2.37 15.96
C ASP A 429 -32.11 3.50 15.24
N PRO A 430 -31.96 3.45 13.90
CA PRO A 430 -31.25 4.48 13.16
C PRO A 430 -31.84 5.88 13.35
N ARG A 431 -33.13 5.98 13.76
CA ARG A 431 -33.77 7.26 14.10
C ARG A 431 -33.04 7.98 15.23
N LEU A 432 -32.33 7.30 16.12
CA LEU A 432 -31.52 7.93 17.17
C LEU A 432 -30.41 8.82 16.60
N LEU A 433 -29.91 8.55 15.39
CA LEU A 433 -28.92 9.40 14.71
C LEU A 433 -29.54 10.69 14.16
N THR A 434 -30.86 10.75 14.02
CA THR A 434 -31.59 11.94 13.56
C THR A 434 -32.02 12.86 14.70
N VAL A 435 -31.93 12.38 15.95
CA VAL A 435 -32.27 13.18 17.12
C VAL A 435 -31.22 14.27 17.30
N GLN A 436 -31.67 15.52 17.23
CA GLN A 436 -30.83 16.69 17.47
C GLN A 436 -31.31 17.40 18.75
N PRO A 437 -30.58 17.29 19.87
CA PRO A 437 -30.92 17.99 21.10
C PRO A 437 -30.97 19.51 20.90
N PRO A 438 -31.82 20.24 21.64
CA PRO A 438 -31.90 21.71 21.58
C PRO A 438 -30.55 22.43 21.75
N VAL A 439 -29.67 21.97 22.65
CA VAL A 439 -28.31 22.51 22.83
C VAL A 439 -27.46 22.34 21.58
N ILE A 440 -27.58 21.21 20.87
CA ILE A 440 -26.89 20.98 19.61
C ILE A 440 -27.45 21.87 18.50
N ALA A 441 -28.77 22.10 18.48
CA ALA A 441 -29.38 23.05 17.55
C ALA A 441 -28.86 24.48 17.77
N PHE A 442 -28.79 24.92 19.03
CA PHE A 442 -28.18 26.19 19.39
C PHE A 442 -26.72 26.29 18.93
N LEU A 443 -25.89 25.28 19.23
CA LEU A 443 -24.49 25.25 18.82
C LEU A 443 -24.32 25.28 17.30
N LYS A 444 -25.16 24.57 16.54
CA LYS A 444 -25.16 24.64 15.07
C LYS A 444 -25.53 26.02 14.54
N GLN A 445 -26.45 26.74 15.19
CA GLN A 445 -26.75 28.13 14.84
C GLN A 445 -25.54 29.05 15.09
N GLN A 446 -24.80 28.83 16.18
CA GLN A 446 -23.55 29.56 16.43
C GLN A 446 -22.44 29.19 15.44
N LEU A 447 -22.37 27.93 14.99
CA LEU A 447 -21.40 27.48 13.97
C LEU A 447 -21.69 28.09 12.59
N ALA A 448 -22.95 28.36 12.28
CA ALA A 448 -23.37 28.96 11.01
C ALA A 448 -23.02 30.45 10.88
N LYS A 449 -22.59 31.11 11.96
CA LYS A 449 -22.16 32.52 11.96
C LYS A 449 -20.74 32.64 11.41
N PRO A 450 -20.53 33.20 10.20
CA PRO A 450 -19.21 33.20 9.56
C PRO A 450 -18.17 34.04 10.29
N ASP A 451 -18.59 35.10 10.98
CA ASP A 451 -17.75 35.98 11.80
C ASP A 451 -17.24 35.31 13.08
N GLN A 452 -17.84 34.17 13.46
CA GLN A 452 -17.58 33.48 14.72
C GLN A 452 -16.93 32.11 14.54
N SER A 453 -16.98 31.56 13.32
CA SER A 453 -16.57 30.21 12.94
C SER A 453 -15.24 30.22 12.16
N PRO A 454 -14.39 29.19 12.28
CA PRO A 454 -14.55 28.01 13.13
C PRO A 454 -14.21 28.28 14.60
N TRP A 455 -14.82 27.48 15.49
CA TRP A 455 -14.57 27.47 16.93
C TRP A 455 -14.59 26.05 17.47
N ARG A 456 -14.03 25.86 18.68
CA ARG A 456 -14.08 24.59 19.41
C ARG A 456 -14.87 24.70 20.71
N PHE A 457 -15.31 23.56 21.23
CA PHE A 457 -15.89 23.46 22.56
C PHE A 457 -15.11 22.50 23.46
N THR A 458 -15.36 22.60 24.77
CA THR A 458 -15.00 21.59 25.77
C THR A 458 -16.15 21.41 26.77
N THR A 459 -15.98 20.52 27.74
CA THR A 459 -16.96 20.31 28.82
C THR A 459 -16.33 20.47 30.19
N LEU A 460 -17.09 21.07 31.11
CA LEU A 460 -16.83 21.03 32.55
C LEU A 460 -17.81 20.07 33.21
N ILE A 461 -17.32 19.07 33.93
CA ILE A 461 -18.15 17.97 34.47
C ILE A 461 -17.93 17.77 35.96
N ARG A 462 -18.93 17.21 36.66
CA ARG A 462 -18.73 16.61 37.98
C ARG A 462 -18.23 15.17 37.86
N PRO A 463 -17.61 14.59 38.90
CA PRO A 463 -17.30 13.16 38.94
C PRO A 463 -18.54 12.32 38.58
N GLY A 464 -18.42 11.49 37.55
CA GLY A 464 -19.49 10.61 37.06
C GLY A 464 -20.38 11.19 35.95
N GLU A 465 -20.33 12.49 35.67
CA GLU A 465 -21.08 13.11 34.56
C GLU A 465 -20.33 12.98 33.22
N LYS A 466 -21.05 12.71 32.12
CA LYS A 466 -20.46 12.71 30.76
C LYS A 466 -21.39 13.41 29.74
N PRO A 467 -21.68 14.72 29.92
CA PRO A 467 -22.40 15.49 28.91
C PRO A 467 -21.59 15.47 27.62
N LEU A 468 -22.22 15.00 26.54
CA LEU A 468 -21.63 14.90 25.20
C LEU A 468 -20.22 14.25 25.22
N ASN A 469 -20.17 12.91 25.21
CA ASN A 469 -18.92 12.14 25.15
C ASN A 469 -17.96 12.68 24.06
N ALA A 470 -16.65 12.58 24.30
CA ALA A 470 -15.64 12.94 23.30
C ALA A 470 -15.95 12.27 21.94
N ASN A 471 -15.71 13.01 20.86
CA ASN A 471 -16.07 12.69 19.46
C ASN A 471 -17.58 12.69 19.14
N ALA A 472 -18.50 12.74 20.10
CA ALA A 472 -19.95 12.76 19.79
C ALA A 472 -20.37 14.01 18.99
N GLY A 473 -19.66 15.13 19.18
CA GLY A 473 -19.86 16.36 18.41
C GLY A 473 -19.58 16.22 16.91
N MET A 474 -18.76 15.24 16.50
CA MET A 474 -18.40 15.02 15.09
C MET A 474 -19.62 14.73 14.21
N LEU A 475 -20.64 14.04 14.73
CA LEU A 475 -21.90 13.78 14.01
C LEU A 475 -22.58 15.08 13.55
N PHE A 476 -22.34 16.17 14.25
CA PHE A 476 -22.96 17.48 14.02
C PHE A 476 -21.98 18.52 13.44
N GLY A 477 -20.74 18.11 13.12
CA GLY A 477 -19.69 19.02 12.65
C GLY A 477 -19.12 19.94 13.74
N LEU A 478 -19.31 19.61 15.02
CA LEU A 478 -18.80 20.38 16.15
C LEU A 478 -17.39 19.89 16.53
N GLU A 479 -16.42 20.81 16.61
CA GLU A 479 -15.04 20.50 17.00
C GLU A 479 -14.86 20.50 18.52
N ASP A 480 -14.41 19.37 19.05
CA ASP A 480 -14.10 19.16 20.47
C ASP A 480 -12.58 19.24 20.66
N VAL A 481 -12.09 19.94 21.68
CA VAL A 481 -10.65 19.88 22.05
C VAL A 481 -10.27 18.58 22.74
N ARG A 482 -11.26 17.85 23.25
CA ARG A 482 -11.09 16.47 23.73
C ARG A 482 -11.12 15.53 22.52
N GLY A 483 -10.90 14.24 22.77
CA GLY A 483 -11.04 13.24 21.72
C GLY A 483 -10.88 11.83 22.25
N TYR A 484 -11.43 10.86 21.53
CA TYR A 484 -11.13 9.43 21.72
C TYR A 484 -10.27 8.93 20.56
N ASP A 485 -9.01 8.58 20.85
CA ASP A 485 -8.07 8.05 19.86
C ASP A 485 -7.08 7.06 20.49
N SER A 486 -6.78 5.97 19.80
CA SER A 486 -5.82 4.95 20.27
C SER A 486 -4.37 5.43 20.23
N VAL A 487 -4.07 6.43 19.38
CA VAL A 487 -2.75 7.04 19.28
C VAL A 487 -2.88 8.55 19.46
N ILE A 488 -2.62 9.02 20.68
CA ILE A 488 -2.62 10.44 21.02
C ILE A 488 -1.18 10.94 21.04
N ALA A 489 -0.89 12.01 20.30
CA ALA A 489 0.44 12.61 20.27
C ALA A 489 0.80 13.15 21.66
N ARG A 490 2.02 12.85 22.12
CA ARG A 490 2.53 13.28 23.42
C ARG A 490 2.49 14.79 23.58
N GLN A 491 2.88 15.54 22.55
CA GLN A 491 2.84 16.99 22.57
C GLN A 491 1.45 17.55 22.92
N TYR A 492 0.37 16.89 22.48
CA TYR A 492 -0.99 17.33 22.77
C TYR A 492 -1.40 16.97 24.20
N VAL A 493 -0.98 15.79 24.66
CA VAL A 493 -1.16 15.37 26.06
C VAL A 493 -0.43 16.31 27.01
N ASP A 494 0.83 16.66 26.70
CA ASP A 494 1.65 17.58 27.50
C ASP A 494 0.99 18.96 27.54
N TYR A 495 0.50 19.46 26.40
CA TYR A 495 -0.27 20.72 26.32
C TYR A 495 -1.53 20.69 27.18
N MET A 496 -2.38 19.66 27.03
CA MET A 496 -3.62 19.54 27.82
C MET A 496 -3.35 19.35 29.32
N SER A 497 -2.22 18.72 29.68
CA SER A 497 -1.80 18.53 31.07
C SER A 497 -1.40 19.84 31.76
N LEU A 498 -1.10 20.91 31.01
CA LEU A 498 -0.90 22.25 31.56
C LEU A 498 -2.20 22.94 31.95
N VAL A 499 -3.33 22.53 31.36
CA VAL A 499 -4.67 23.02 31.72
C VAL A 499 -5.21 22.24 32.92
N GLU A 500 -5.19 20.91 32.84
CA GLU A 500 -5.62 20.02 33.91
C GLU A 500 -4.98 18.62 33.73
N PRO A 501 -4.59 17.90 34.80
CA PRO A 501 -4.04 16.54 34.70
C PRO A 501 -4.93 15.56 33.91
N GLN A 502 -4.34 14.81 32.98
CA GLN A 502 -5.08 13.96 32.04
C GLN A 502 -5.34 12.54 32.60
N GLY A 503 -6.41 12.41 33.39
CA GLY A 503 -6.77 11.14 34.06
C GLY A 503 -7.38 10.05 33.18
N GLU A 504 -7.85 10.36 31.97
CA GLU A 504 -8.54 9.38 31.08
C GLU A 504 -7.65 8.79 29.97
N LEU A 505 -6.33 9.05 29.94
CA LEU A 505 -5.43 8.60 28.86
C LEU A 505 -5.37 7.07 28.68
N LEU A 506 -5.49 6.30 29.76
CA LEU A 506 -5.55 4.83 29.70
C LEU A 506 -6.81 4.33 28.98
N TYR A 507 -7.85 5.15 28.92
CA TYR A 507 -9.08 4.88 28.17
C TYR A 507 -9.05 5.48 26.76
N ASN A 508 -7.86 5.85 26.26
CA ASN A 508 -7.65 6.44 24.93
C ASN A 508 -8.36 7.80 24.76
N ARG A 509 -8.40 8.62 25.81
CA ARG A 509 -9.11 9.91 25.80
C ARG A 509 -8.30 11.06 26.35
N ILE A 510 -8.51 12.24 25.78
CA ILE A 510 -8.24 13.51 26.45
C ILE A 510 -9.41 13.78 27.41
N ALA A 511 -9.08 14.05 28.68
CA ALA A 511 -10.06 14.16 29.75
C ALA A 511 -10.90 15.44 29.62
N PRO A 512 -12.18 15.43 30.05
CA PRO A 512 -12.95 16.65 30.27
C PRO A 512 -12.37 17.45 31.46
N LEU A 513 -12.72 18.73 31.53
CA LEU A 513 -12.37 19.56 32.68
C LEU A 513 -13.23 19.19 33.88
N THR A 514 -12.64 19.17 35.08
CA THR A 514 -13.38 18.91 36.33
C THR A 514 -13.32 20.07 37.31
N GLN A 515 -12.39 21.01 37.10
CA GLN A 515 -12.18 22.15 37.99
C GLN A 515 -12.57 23.45 37.28
N GLU A 516 -13.44 24.25 37.90
CA GLU A 516 -13.81 25.58 37.36
C GLU A 516 -12.60 26.52 37.24
N GLN A 517 -11.57 26.35 38.09
CA GLN A 517 -10.33 27.11 38.03
C GLN A 517 -9.57 26.93 36.69
N SER A 518 -9.64 25.73 36.09
CA SER A 518 -8.99 25.44 34.80
C SER A 518 -9.57 26.27 33.65
N LEU A 519 -10.79 26.77 33.78
CA LEU A 519 -11.42 27.67 32.79
C LEU A 519 -10.70 29.03 32.68
N GLY A 520 -9.93 29.43 33.69
CA GLY A 520 -9.11 30.65 33.66
C GLY A 520 -7.80 30.50 32.90
N SER A 521 -7.50 29.34 32.30
CA SER A 521 -6.26 29.11 31.58
C SER A 521 -6.27 29.79 30.20
N PRO A 522 -5.30 30.68 29.88
CA PRO A 522 -5.16 31.28 28.54
C PRO A 522 -4.90 30.26 27.43
N LEU A 523 -4.52 29.03 27.79
CA LEU A 523 -4.33 27.93 26.84
C LEU A 523 -5.67 27.46 26.24
N LEU A 524 -6.79 27.59 26.96
CA LEU A 524 -8.12 27.32 26.39
C LEU A 524 -8.50 28.38 25.35
N ASP A 525 -8.16 29.65 25.61
CA ASP A 525 -8.34 30.74 24.64
C ASP A 525 -7.58 30.46 23.36
N LEU A 526 -6.29 30.08 23.49
CA LEU A 526 -5.41 29.73 22.38
C LEU A 526 -5.88 28.48 21.62
N LEU A 527 -6.50 27.50 22.29
CA LEU A 527 -7.13 26.36 21.63
C LEU A 527 -8.38 26.72 20.82
N ASN A 528 -8.80 28.00 20.84
CA ASN A 528 -10.00 28.50 20.20
C ASN A 528 -11.27 27.86 20.81
N VAL A 529 -11.24 27.60 22.12
CA VAL A 529 -12.40 27.14 22.89
C VAL A 529 -13.34 28.31 23.14
N ARG A 530 -14.41 28.39 22.35
CA ARG A 530 -15.44 29.42 22.48
C ARG A 530 -16.54 29.03 23.43
N TYR A 531 -16.91 27.75 23.46
CA TYR A 531 -18.06 27.28 24.25
C TYR A 531 -17.66 26.21 25.26
N VAL A 532 -18.17 26.34 26.49
CA VAL A 532 -18.07 25.33 27.54
C VAL A 532 -19.46 24.79 27.81
N ILE A 533 -19.62 23.48 27.62
CA ILE A 533 -20.89 22.79 27.86
C ILE A 533 -20.83 22.14 29.25
N THR A 534 -21.82 22.41 30.10
CA THR A 534 -21.82 21.90 31.47
C THR A 534 -23.24 21.77 32.05
N SER A 535 -23.38 20.90 33.05
CA SER A 535 -24.57 20.85 33.93
C SER A 535 -24.48 21.88 35.07
N GLN A 536 -23.29 22.45 35.29
CA GLN A 536 -22.95 23.27 36.46
C GLN A 536 -23.17 24.75 36.17
N GLU A 537 -23.31 25.55 37.23
CA GLU A 537 -23.21 27.00 37.13
C GLU A 537 -21.74 27.40 37.12
N ILE A 538 -21.35 28.33 36.23
CA ILE A 538 -20.00 28.89 36.19
C ILE A 538 -20.11 30.32 36.71
N THR A 539 -19.39 30.63 37.78
CA THR A 539 -19.42 31.91 38.50
C THR A 539 -18.37 32.90 38.02
N ARG A 540 -17.51 32.49 37.07
CA ARG A 540 -16.44 33.33 36.53
C ARG A 540 -16.99 34.46 35.65
N PRO A 541 -16.53 35.71 35.83
CA PRO A 541 -16.96 36.85 35.01
C PRO A 541 -16.49 36.76 33.55
N ASP A 542 -15.43 35.99 33.29
CA ASP A 542 -14.84 35.76 31.96
C ASP A 542 -15.71 34.89 31.04
N TYR A 543 -16.77 34.29 31.57
CA TYR A 543 -17.66 33.38 30.87
C TYR A 543 -19.11 33.88 30.95
N ARG A 544 -19.75 34.02 29.80
CA ARG A 544 -21.14 34.48 29.72
C ARG A 544 -22.07 33.32 29.41
N LEU A 545 -23.11 33.14 30.22
CA LEU A 545 -24.17 32.17 29.91
C LEU A 545 -24.91 32.60 28.64
N VAL A 546 -24.91 31.75 27.61
CA VAL A 546 -25.54 32.03 26.30
C VAL A 546 -26.64 31.05 25.94
N TYR A 547 -26.74 29.93 26.64
CA TYR A 547 -27.82 28.96 26.51
C TYR A 547 -28.10 28.29 27.85
N GLN A 548 -29.38 28.15 28.18
CA GLN A 548 -29.85 27.43 29.36
C GLN A 548 -31.06 26.58 28.98
N GLY A 549 -30.91 25.27 29.07
CA GLY A 549 -31.96 24.30 28.81
C GLY A 549 -31.67 22.99 29.54
N GLU A 550 -31.56 21.89 28.79
CA GLU A 550 -31.12 20.58 29.28
C GLU A 550 -29.67 20.58 29.80
N LEU A 551 -28.85 21.46 29.23
CA LEU A 551 -27.49 21.78 29.66
C LEU A 551 -27.32 23.30 29.62
N ARG A 552 -26.23 23.78 30.20
CA ARG A 552 -25.80 25.18 30.09
C ARG A 552 -24.65 25.28 29.12
N VAL A 553 -24.64 26.34 28.31
CA VAL A 553 -23.50 26.69 27.46
C VAL A 553 -23.02 28.08 27.84
N TYR A 554 -21.73 28.17 28.14
CA TYR A 554 -21.06 29.43 28.42
C TYR A 554 -20.14 29.80 27.28
N GLU A 555 -20.19 31.06 26.85
CA GLU A 555 -19.27 31.66 25.90
C GLU A 555 -18.05 32.21 26.64
N ASN A 556 -16.87 31.78 26.22
CA ASN A 556 -15.59 32.34 26.63
C ASN A 556 -15.40 33.71 25.96
N LEU A 557 -15.36 34.77 26.78
CA LEU A 557 -15.21 36.15 26.28
C LEU A 557 -13.78 36.46 25.83
N HIS A 558 -12.81 35.60 26.16
CA HIS A 558 -11.39 35.76 25.87
C HIS A 558 -10.87 34.87 24.74
N VAL A 559 -11.76 34.16 24.03
CA VAL A 559 -11.38 33.22 22.97
C VAL A 559 -10.47 33.86 21.89
N LEU A 560 -9.38 33.18 21.53
CA LEU A 560 -8.58 33.54 20.35
C LEU A 560 -9.12 32.85 19.10
N PRO A 561 -9.01 33.49 17.91
CA PRO A 561 -9.44 32.87 16.66
C PRO A 561 -8.56 31.67 16.30
N ARG A 562 -9.09 30.78 15.46
CA ARG A 562 -8.40 29.57 14.99
C ARG A 562 -7.08 29.86 14.26
N ALA A 563 -7.04 30.97 13.53
CA ALA A 563 -5.86 31.52 12.88
C ALA A 563 -5.73 33.00 13.22
N PHE A 564 -4.52 33.45 13.53
CA PHE A 564 -4.19 34.85 13.81
C PHE A 564 -2.75 35.13 13.43
N ALA A 565 -2.36 36.41 13.41
CA ALA A 565 -0.97 36.80 13.30
C ALA A 565 -0.53 37.68 14.48
N LEU A 566 0.72 37.58 14.88
CA LEU A 566 1.33 38.37 15.95
C LEU A 566 2.68 38.93 15.50
N THR A 567 2.92 40.20 15.81
CA THR A 567 4.09 40.93 15.30
C THR A 567 5.34 40.73 16.16
N ALA A 568 5.19 40.08 17.33
CA ALA A 568 6.28 39.74 18.23
C ALA A 568 6.33 38.23 18.46
N ALA A 569 7.54 37.70 18.60
CA ALA A 569 7.79 36.33 19.03
C ALA A 569 8.85 36.28 20.14
N ARG A 570 8.74 35.25 20.97
CA ARG A 570 9.67 34.93 22.05
C ARG A 570 10.11 33.48 21.88
N ARG A 571 11.41 33.26 21.72
CA ARG A 571 11.98 31.91 21.66
C ARG A 571 12.34 31.41 23.04
N VAL A 572 11.96 30.17 23.34
CA VAL A 572 12.27 29.48 24.61
C VAL A 572 12.85 28.10 24.33
N LEU A 573 13.73 27.66 25.23
CA LEU A 573 14.28 26.31 25.16
C LEU A 573 13.20 25.28 25.50
N PRO A 574 13.18 24.10 24.85
CA PRO A 574 12.16 23.07 25.10
C PRO A 574 11.95 22.69 26.59
N PRO A 575 12.99 22.58 27.45
CA PRO A 575 12.79 22.29 28.87
C PRO A 575 12.04 23.37 29.65
N GLN A 576 12.09 24.62 29.19
CA GLN A 576 11.46 25.79 29.85
C GLN A 576 10.06 26.09 29.27
N LEU A 577 9.65 25.38 28.23
CA LEU A 577 8.43 25.67 27.48
C LEU A 577 7.16 25.55 28.35
N ALA A 578 7.09 24.54 29.22
CA ALA A 578 5.95 24.34 30.11
C ALA A 578 5.75 25.51 31.09
N ASP A 579 6.85 26.02 31.65
CA ASP A 579 6.81 27.15 32.59
C ASP A 579 6.54 28.47 31.86
N ALA A 580 7.10 28.64 30.66
CA ALA A 580 6.78 29.77 29.79
C ALA A 580 5.29 29.78 29.41
N LEU A 581 4.70 28.65 29.03
CA LEU A 581 3.28 28.56 28.67
C LEU A 581 2.33 28.92 29.83
N LYS A 582 2.72 28.64 31.08
CA LYS A 582 1.93 29.01 32.27
C LYS A 582 1.98 30.50 32.60
N THR A 583 3.04 31.19 32.18
CA THR A 583 3.35 32.57 32.58
C THR A 583 3.20 33.60 31.45
N SER A 584 3.04 33.13 30.21
CA SER A 584 2.96 34.00 29.02
C SER A 584 1.51 34.22 28.59
N ASP A 585 1.17 35.46 28.23
CA ASP A 585 -0.07 35.77 27.54
C ASP A 585 0.09 35.51 26.03
N PRO A 586 -0.67 34.56 25.43
CA PRO A 586 -0.57 34.25 24.01
C PRO A 586 -0.97 35.40 23.10
N ARG A 587 -1.57 36.49 23.62
CA ARG A 587 -1.92 37.70 22.87
C ARG A 587 -0.76 38.67 22.68
N GLN A 588 0.31 38.53 23.47
CA GLN A 588 1.42 39.49 23.47
C GLN A 588 2.60 39.04 22.60
N ALA A 589 2.87 37.74 22.51
CA ALA A 589 3.93 37.22 21.65
C ALA A 589 3.69 35.75 21.29
N VAL A 590 4.16 35.35 20.10
CA VAL A 590 4.24 33.94 19.73
C VAL A 590 5.38 33.27 20.48
N LEU A 591 5.07 32.23 21.26
CA LEU A 591 6.10 31.39 21.86
C LEU A 591 6.60 30.39 20.82
N LEU A 592 7.87 30.51 20.45
CA LEU A 592 8.56 29.60 19.53
C LEU A 592 9.60 28.78 20.28
N GLU A 593 9.90 27.60 19.77
CA GLU A 593 11.00 26.79 20.31
C GLU A 593 12.32 27.15 19.62
N GLY A 594 13.39 27.27 20.39
CA GLY A 594 14.72 27.55 19.84
C GLY A 594 15.64 28.25 20.82
N GLN A 595 16.74 28.80 20.30
CA GLN A 595 17.64 29.60 21.13
C GLN A 595 16.93 30.87 21.62
N PRO A 596 17.11 31.26 22.89
CA PRO A 596 16.43 32.41 23.46
C PRO A 596 16.63 33.69 22.64
N GLN A 597 15.51 34.28 22.23
CA GLN A 597 15.45 35.54 21.50
C GLN A 597 14.15 36.22 21.91
N GLU A 598 14.24 37.46 22.40
CA GLU A 598 13.08 38.25 22.80
C GLU A 598 12.89 39.43 21.87
N SER A 599 11.66 39.65 21.45
CA SER A 599 11.23 40.90 20.84
C SER A 599 10.99 41.90 21.98
N GLY A 600 11.71 43.03 22.02
CA GLY A 600 11.66 44.00 23.13
C GLY A 600 10.35 44.81 23.26
N VAL A 601 9.31 44.50 22.47
CA VAL A 601 8.01 45.21 22.44
C VAL A 601 6.87 44.19 22.38
N PRO A 602 5.75 44.38 23.13
CA PRO A 602 4.56 43.55 22.99
C PRO A 602 4.01 43.58 21.56
N GLY A 603 3.70 42.41 21.02
CA GLY A 603 3.17 42.25 19.67
C GLY A 603 1.71 42.72 19.55
N THR A 604 1.32 43.10 18.34
CA THR A 604 -0.06 43.43 17.99
C THR A 604 -0.72 42.21 17.34
N LEU A 605 -1.91 41.84 17.83
CA LEU A 605 -2.73 40.76 17.26
C LEU A 605 -3.41 41.24 15.98
N LEU A 606 -3.26 40.48 14.90
CA LEU A 606 -3.80 40.76 13.58
C LEU A 606 -4.72 39.62 13.12
N PRO A 607 -5.87 39.92 12.47
CA PRO A 607 -6.80 38.89 12.01
C PRO A 607 -6.25 38.12 10.80
N VAL A 608 -6.52 36.82 10.76
CA VAL A 608 -6.21 35.93 9.63
C VAL A 608 -7.45 35.14 9.29
N SER A 609 -7.83 35.12 8.01
CA SER A 609 -9.04 34.41 7.55
C SER A 609 -8.70 33.02 7.05
N ILE A 610 -9.55 32.03 7.34
CA ILE A 610 -9.45 30.68 6.77
C ILE A 610 -10.32 30.66 5.51
N LEU A 611 -9.73 30.38 4.35
CA LEU A 611 -10.43 30.32 3.07
C LEU A 611 -10.97 28.92 2.77
N ASP A 612 -10.17 27.89 3.03
CA ASP A 612 -10.55 26.49 2.87
C ASP A 612 -9.85 25.63 3.92
N ARG A 613 -10.52 24.57 4.37
CA ARG A 613 -9.98 23.64 5.36
C ARG A 613 -10.41 22.21 5.03
N GLN A 614 -9.41 21.44 4.62
CA GLN A 614 -9.47 20.01 4.35
C GLN A 614 -8.57 19.26 5.35
N PRO A 615 -8.74 17.94 5.52
CA PRO A 615 -7.92 17.16 6.47
C PRO A 615 -6.41 17.25 6.22
N ASN A 616 -6.00 17.38 4.95
CA ASN A 616 -4.60 17.42 4.53
C ASN A 616 -4.18 18.76 3.91
N GLU A 617 -5.06 19.76 3.90
CA GLU A 617 -4.76 21.08 3.33
C GLU A 617 -5.54 22.18 4.05
N VAL A 618 -4.89 23.29 4.39
CA VAL A 618 -5.54 24.47 4.98
C VAL A 618 -5.04 25.70 4.24
N LEU A 619 -5.97 26.51 3.71
CA LEU A 619 -5.67 27.75 3.00
C LEU A 619 -6.09 28.95 3.86
N LEU A 620 -5.16 29.86 4.11
CA LEU A 620 -5.34 31.07 4.89
C LEU A 620 -5.12 32.31 4.04
N LEU A 621 -5.82 33.39 4.37
CA LEU A 621 -5.57 34.75 3.88
C LEU A 621 -5.06 35.62 5.03
N ALA A 622 -3.82 36.08 4.93
CA ALA A 622 -3.19 36.96 5.90
C ALA A 622 -2.98 38.35 5.29
N ARG A 623 -3.60 39.37 5.88
CA ARG A 623 -3.40 40.79 5.51
C ARG A 623 -2.55 41.45 6.57
N LEU A 624 -1.26 41.62 6.28
CA LEU A 624 -0.26 42.01 7.27
C LEU A 624 0.26 43.43 6.99
N PRO A 625 -0.05 44.43 7.82
CA PRO A 625 0.49 45.79 7.66
C PRO A 625 2.00 45.87 7.96
N GLN A 626 2.52 44.92 8.72
CA GLN A 626 3.93 44.80 9.09
C GLN A 626 4.31 43.31 9.21
N PRO A 627 5.61 42.94 9.21
CA PRO A 627 6.02 41.55 9.38
C PRO A 627 5.44 40.92 10.65
N ALA A 628 4.93 39.70 10.52
CA ALA A 628 4.25 39.01 11.61
C ALA A 628 4.32 37.48 11.47
N TRP A 629 4.12 36.80 12.59
CA TRP A 629 3.99 35.36 12.71
C TRP A 629 2.54 34.95 12.58
N VAL A 630 2.18 34.29 11.47
CA VAL A 630 0.86 33.69 11.28
C VAL A 630 0.83 32.35 12.02
N VAL A 631 -0.09 32.21 12.97
CA VAL A 631 -0.29 31.01 13.79
C VAL A 631 -1.61 30.34 13.41
N LEU A 632 -1.57 29.02 13.25
CA LEU A 632 -2.74 28.16 13.08
C LEU A 632 -2.78 27.13 14.21
N THR A 633 -3.85 27.15 15.02
CA THR A 633 -3.94 26.37 16.28
C THR A 633 -4.32 24.90 16.08
N ASP A 634 -3.93 24.31 14.94
CA ASP A 634 -3.95 22.86 14.69
C ASP A 634 -2.62 22.23 15.12
N ALA A 635 -2.65 20.96 15.53
CA ALA A 635 -1.46 20.25 15.98
C ALA A 635 -0.38 20.16 14.87
N TYR A 636 0.86 20.54 15.21
CA TYR A 636 2.04 20.45 14.38
C TYR A 636 2.45 18.98 14.21
N ALA A 637 2.90 18.64 13.00
CA ALA A 637 3.51 17.37 12.66
C ALA A 637 4.52 17.57 11.51
N SER A 638 5.59 16.78 11.49
CA SER A 638 6.69 16.80 10.49
C SER A 638 6.25 16.66 9.03
N GLY A 639 5.05 16.15 8.78
CA GLY A 639 4.51 15.98 7.43
C GLY A 639 3.87 17.24 6.83
N TRP A 640 3.72 18.33 7.59
CA TRP A 640 3.17 19.58 7.09
C TRP A 640 4.23 20.41 6.36
N HIS A 641 3.84 20.98 5.22
CA HIS A 641 4.63 21.94 4.44
C HIS A 641 3.79 23.20 4.24
N ALA A 642 4.41 24.37 4.20
CA ALA A 642 3.72 25.64 3.97
C ALA A 642 4.21 26.29 2.68
N TYR A 643 3.27 26.88 1.96
CA TYR A 643 3.49 27.56 0.69
C TYR A 643 2.78 28.91 0.72
N VAL A 644 3.43 29.96 0.23
CA VAL A 644 2.88 31.31 0.21
C VAL A 644 2.87 31.88 -1.21
N ARG A 645 1.85 32.68 -1.52
CA ARG A 645 1.79 33.52 -2.72
C ARG A 645 1.10 34.84 -2.42
N PRO A 646 1.38 35.92 -3.18
CA PRO A 646 0.60 37.14 -3.09
C PRO A 646 -0.88 36.88 -3.36
N ALA A 647 -1.77 37.51 -2.58
CA ALA A 647 -3.21 37.29 -2.71
C ALA A 647 -3.71 37.71 -4.11
N GLY A 648 -4.52 36.85 -4.75
CA GLY A 648 -5.07 37.12 -6.08
C GLY A 648 -4.09 37.07 -7.25
N SER A 649 -2.81 36.75 -7.04
CA SER A 649 -1.84 36.61 -8.13
C SER A 649 -1.84 35.21 -8.74
N SER A 650 -1.49 35.13 -10.03
CA SER A 650 -1.24 33.86 -10.72
C SER A 650 0.20 33.35 -10.51
N ASP A 651 0.95 33.95 -9.58
CA ASP A 651 2.36 33.64 -9.38
C ASP A 651 2.56 32.23 -8.82
N THR A 652 3.76 31.70 -9.04
CA THR A 652 4.19 30.42 -8.48
C THR A 652 4.33 30.54 -6.97
N GLU A 653 3.72 29.60 -6.24
CA GLU A 653 3.84 29.52 -4.78
C GLU A 653 5.31 29.31 -4.36
N GLN A 654 5.69 29.93 -3.25
CA GLN A 654 7.01 29.81 -2.64
C GLN A 654 6.91 29.00 -1.35
N ALA A 655 7.81 28.04 -1.14
CA ALA A 655 7.86 27.26 0.08
C ALA A 655 8.38 28.11 1.26
N VAL A 656 7.75 27.99 2.42
CA VAL A 656 8.13 28.67 3.66
C VAL A 656 8.23 27.66 4.80
N GLU A 657 9.14 27.92 5.75
CA GLU A 657 9.37 27.02 6.88
C GLU A 657 8.24 27.13 7.91
N ILE A 658 7.82 25.98 8.44
CA ILE A 658 6.86 25.91 9.54
C ILE A 658 7.65 25.75 10.83
N GLU A 659 7.44 26.67 11.76
CA GLU A 659 7.95 26.55 13.12
C GLU A 659 6.87 26.00 14.06
N ARG A 660 7.30 25.25 15.08
CA ARG A 660 6.41 24.77 16.14
C ARG A 660 6.21 25.89 17.17
N ALA A 661 4.98 26.35 17.30
CA ALA A 661 4.57 27.38 18.25
C ALA A 661 3.83 26.80 19.44
N TYR A 662 4.04 27.37 20.63
CA TYR A 662 3.38 26.99 21.88
C TYR A 662 3.46 25.48 22.19
N GLY A 663 4.52 24.80 21.73
CA GLY A 663 4.73 23.35 21.91
C GLY A 663 3.85 22.42 21.08
N ASN A 664 2.83 22.93 20.39
CA ASN A 664 1.86 22.08 19.71
C ASN A 664 1.34 22.64 18.38
N PHE A 665 1.42 23.94 18.09
CA PHE A 665 0.77 24.56 16.93
C PHE A 665 1.75 24.92 15.81
N ARG A 666 1.21 25.32 14.66
CA ARG A 666 1.96 25.68 13.45
C ARG A 666 2.10 27.20 13.36
N ALA A 667 3.31 27.70 13.10
CA ALA A 667 3.56 29.11 12.84
C ALA A 667 4.45 29.32 11.61
N VAL A 668 4.22 30.42 10.89
CA VAL A 668 5.01 30.84 9.73
C VAL A 668 5.27 32.35 9.84
N HIS A 669 6.52 32.77 9.64
CA HIS A 669 6.86 34.19 9.59
C HIS A 669 6.67 34.73 8.17
N LEU A 670 5.87 35.79 8.03
CA LEU A 670 5.61 36.44 6.75
C LEU A 670 5.95 37.94 6.81
N PRO A 671 6.48 38.52 5.72
CA PRO A 671 6.65 39.96 5.61
C PRO A 671 5.31 40.69 5.46
N ALA A 672 5.34 42.02 5.56
CA ALA A 672 4.17 42.86 5.29
C ALA A 672 3.61 42.60 3.88
N GLY A 673 2.28 42.58 3.73
CA GLY A 673 1.59 42.31 2.47
C GLY A 673 0.31 41.50 2.65
N GLU A 674 -0.37 41.25 1.53
CA GLU A 674 -1.50 40.32 1.47
C GLU A 674 -1.05 38.96 0.90
N TRP A 675 -1.16 37.92 1.72
CA TRP A 675 -0.62 36.60 1.43
C TRP A 675 -1.70 35.53 1.51
N GLU A 676 -1.73 34.66 0.50
CA GLU A 676 -2.40 33.37 0.59
C GLU A 676 -1.39 32.32 1.08
N LEU A 677 -1.63 31.77 2.27
CA LEU A 677 -0.78 30.78 2.92
C LEU A 677 -1.46 29.42 2.90
N ARG A 678 -0.87 28.45 2.21
CA ARG A 678 -1.38 27.09 2.05
C ARG A 678 -0.51 26.10 2.84
N PHE A 679 -1.08 25.52 3.89
CA PHE A 679 -0.50 24.38 4.60
C PHE A 679 -0.94 23.09 3.93
N ARG A 680 -0.02 22.19 3.58
CA ARG A 680 -0.31 20.88 2.99
C ARG A 680 0.38 19.75 3.75
N TYR A 681 -0.37 18.73 4.13
CA TYR A 681 0.15 17.54 4.79
C TYR A 681 0.53 16.48 3.75
N MET A 682 1.82 16.23 3.60
CA MET A 682 2.37 15.17 2.75
C MET A 682 3.62 14.57 3.41
N PRO A 683 3.46 13.68 4.40
CA PRO A 683 4.59 13.10 5.12
C PRO A 683 5.43 12.18 4.23
N ARG A 684 6.75 12.18 4.45
CA ARG A 684 7.69 11.31 3.73
C ARG A 684 7.37 9.83 3.96
N SER A 685 6.90 9.45 5.16
CA SER A 685 6.51 8.08 5.48
C SER A 685 5.40 7.54 4.57
N PHE A 686 4.42 8.37 4.21
CA PHE A 686 3.36 8.01 3.28
C PHE A 686 3.90 7.78 1.87
N GLN A 687 4.81 8.65 1.40
CA GLN A 687 5.43 8.50 0.08
C GLN A 687 6.28 7.22 0.00
N ILE A 688 7.09 6.94 1.03
CA ILE A 688 7.87 5.70 1.13
C ILE A 688 6.93 4.49 1.22
N GLY A 689 5.84 4.60 1.98
CA GLY A 689 4.84 3.55 2.13
C GLY A 689 4.16 3.20 0.81
N LEU A 690 3.72 4.22 0.07
CA LEU A 690 3.14 4.07 -1.27
C LEU A 690 4.11 3.38 -2.22
N TYR A 691 5.39 3.76 -2.17
CA TYR A 691 6.43 3.16 -3.00
C TYR A 691 6.73 1.70 -2.62
N ALA A 692 6.82 1.40 -1.32
CA ALA A 692 6.99 0.03 -0.83
C ALA A 692 5.81 -0.87 -1.27
N THR A 693 4.59 -0.34 -1.19
CA THR A 693 3.38 -1.01 -1.67
C THR A 693 3.44 -1.27 -3.17
N PHE A 694 3.83 -0.26 -3.96
CA PHE A 694 4.00 -0.41 -5.41
C PHE A 694 5.05 -1.48 -5.76
N LEU A 695 6.24 -1.43 -5.15
CA LEU A 695 7.30 -2.42 -5.41
C LEU A 695 6.88 -3.83 -5.00
N SER A 696 6.21 -3.98 -3.87
CA SER A 696 5.66 -5.27 -3.46
C SER A 696 4.63 -5.79 -4.47
N ALA A 697 3.71 -4.93 -4.93
CA ALA A 697 2.69 -5.31 -5.92
C ALA A 697 3.33 -5.74 -7.25
N VAL A 698 4.30 -4.98 -7.75
CA VAL A 698 5.08 -5.34 -8.95
C VAL A 698 5.85 -6.64 -8.74
N GLY A 699 6.54 -6.79 -7.61
CA GLY A 699 7.29 -8.00 -7.28
C GLY A 699 6.39 -9.24 -7.28
N LEU A 700 5.20 -9.13 -6.69
CA LEU A 700 4.20 -10.19 -6.69
C LEU A 700 3.65 -10.48 -8.08
N LEU A 701 3.37 -9.44 -8.88
CA LEU A 701 2.95 -9.60 -10.28
C LEU A 701 4.02 -10.34 -11.08
N LEU A 702 5.29 -9.97 -10.93
CA LEU A 702 6.39 -10.62 -11.62
C LEU A 702 6.58 -12.08 -11.19
N ILE A 703 6.45 -12.38 -9.89
CA ILE A 703 6.48 -13.76 -9.40
C ILE A 703 5.30 -14.56 -9.98
N ALA A 704 4.10 -13.97 -10.04
CA ALA A 704 2.92 -14.60 -10.61
C ALA A 704 3.08 -14.85 -12.12
N VAL A 705 3.56 -13.86 -12.87
CA VAL A 705 3.85 -13.98 -14.30
C VAL A 705 4.93 -15.03 -14.55
N ALA A 706 6.02 -15.03 -13.78
CA ALA A 706 7.09 -16.02 -13.91
C ALA A 706 6.59 -17.44 -13.61
N TRP A 707 5.68 -17.59 -12.64
CA TRP A 707 5.05 -18.87 -12.33
C TRP A 707 4.08 -19.32 -13.43
N LEU A 708 3.16 -18.46 -13.88
CA LEU A 708 2.22 -18.72 -14.97
C LEU A 708 2.98 -19.11 -16.24
N TRP A 709 4.02 -18.35 -16.57
CA TRP A 709 4.91 -18.61 -17.70
C TRP A 709 5.52 -20.01 -17.63
N GLY A 710 6.11 -20.37 -16.49
CA GLY A 710 6.69 -21.70 -16.28
C GLY A 710 5.66 -22.84 -16.29
N ARG A 711 4.37 -22.55 -16.13
CA ARG A 711 3.28 -23.53 -16.16
C ARG A 711 2.71 -23.74 -17.56
N PHE A 712 2.53 -22.68 -18.35
CA PHE A 712 1.91 -22.75 -19.68
C PHE A 712 2.92 -22.98 -20.83
N TYR A 713 4.20 -22.67 -20.61
CA TYR A 713 5.25 -22.82 -21.63
C TYR A 713 6.34 -23.77 -21.12
N SER A 714 6.11 -25.08 -21.26
CA SER A 714 7.10 -26.12 -20.95
C SER A 714 8.06 -26.37 -22.13
N ARG A 715 9.25 -26.90 -21.83
CA ARG A 715 10.26 -27.29 -22.84
C ARG A 715 9.79 -28.55 -23.58
N SER A 716 8.91 -28.45 -24.57
CA SER A 716 8.75 -29.53 -25.57
C SER A 716 9.64 -29.25 -26.78
N ALA A 717 10.39 -30.26 -27.20
CA ALA A 717 11.26 -30.19 -28.38
C ALA A 717 10.46 -30.00 -29.69
N ASP A 718 9.16 -30.34 -29.69
CA ASP A 718 8.24 -30.29 -30.83
C ASP A 718 7.42 -28.99 -30.95
N ASP A 719 7.84 -27.89 -30.31
CA ASP A 719 7.10 -26.63 -30.41
C ASP A 719 7.13 -26.11 -31.87
N HIS A 720 5.96 -26.11 -32.52
CA HIS A 720 5.71 -25.48 -33.82
C HIS A 720 6.40 -24.12 -33.90
N THR A 721 7.09 -23.83 -35.02
CA THR A 721 7.85 -22.59 -35.29
C THR A 721 7.10 -21.33 -34.86
N VAL A 722 5.78 -21.30 -35.03
CA VAL A 722 4.90 -20.20 -34.63
C VAL A 722 4.91 -19.94 -33.11
N ARG A 723 4.86 -20.99 -32.28
CA ARG A 723 4.87 -20.85 -30.81
C ARG A 723 6.22 -20.38 -30.28
N ARG A 724 7.32 -20.83 -30.91
CA ARG A 724 8.69 -20.37 -30.58
C ARG A 724 8.88 -18.89 -30.93
N VAL A 725 8.47 -18.46 -32.12
CA VAL A 725 8.52 -17.05 -32.56
C VAL A 725 7.65 -16.15 -31.68
N ALA A 726 6.42 -16.60 -31.36
CA ALA A 726 5.52 -15.87 -30.46
C ALA A 726 6.12 -15.72 -29.06
N LYS A 727 6.70 -16.78 -28.48
CA LYS A 727 7.37 -16.75 -27.18
C LYS A 727 8.55 -15.77 -27.17
N ASN A 728 9.40 -15.83 -28.19
CA ASN A 728 10.61 -15.01 -28.26
C ASN A 728 10.32 -13.53 -28.55
N SER A 729 9.10 -13.22 -28.99
CA SER A 729 8.65 -11.85 -29.21
C SER A 729 7.83 -11.34 -28.01
N VAL A 730 6.75 -12.04 -27.63
CA VAL A 730 5.77 -11.58 -26.62
C VAL A 730 6.36 -11.49 -25.23
N THR A 731 7.26 -12.40 -24.83
CA THR A 731 7.78 -12.42 -23.46
C THR A 731 8.72 -11.25 -23.18
N PRO A 732 9.75 -11.00 -24.00
CA PRO A 732 10.54 -9.77 -23.87
C PRO A 732 9.70 -8.50 -23.97
N MET A 733 8.67 -8.48 -24.84
CA MET A 733 7.75 -7.35 -24.94
C MET A 733 7.03 -7.06 -23.61
N ALA A 734 6.38 -8.07 -23.04
CA ALA A 734 5.65 -7.93 -21.79
C ALA A 734 6.56 -7.50 -20.63
N LEU A 735 7.75 -8.12 -20.52
CA LEU A 735 8.72 -7.78 -19.49
C LEU A 735 9.29 -6.37 -19.66
N SER A 736 9.54 -5.94 -20.91
CA SER A 736 10.00 -4.57 -21.19
C SER A 736 8.94 -3.52 -20.88
N LEU A 737 7.66 -3.79 -21.13
CA LEU A 737 6.56 -2.93 -20.70
C LEU A 737 6.50 -2.83 -19.17
N ILE A 738 6.64 -3.96 -18.47
CA ILE A 738 6.72 -3.96 -17.00
C ILE A 738 7.92 -3.14 -16.52
N ASN A 739 9.11 -3.33 -17.10
CA ASN A 739 10.29 -2.54 -16.75
C ASN A 739 10.05 -1.04 -16.95
N LYS A 740 9.37 -0.66 -18.03
CA LYS A 740 9.01 0.74 -18.26
C LYS A 740 8.09 1.30 -17.18
N LEU A 741 7.11 0.52 -16.72
CA LEU A 741 6.23 0.92 -15.62
C LEU A 741 7.01 1.07 -14.30
N ILE A 742 7.94 0.17 -14.01
CA ILE A 742 8.80 0.25 -12.82
C ILE A 742 9.70 1.48 -12.91
N ASP A 743 10.37 1.69 -14.05
CA ASP A 743 11.23 2.85 -14.29
C ASP A 743 10.44 4.17 -14.21
N MET A 744 9.18 4.18 -14.67
CA MET A 744 8.29 5.33 -14.55
C MET A 744 7.93 5.60 -13.08
N ALA A 745 7.61 4.57 -12.30
CA ALA A 745 7.34 4.75 -10.88
C ALA A 745 8.58 5.22 -10.10
N PHE A 746 9.75 4.66 -10.42
CA PHE A 746 11.01 5.13 -9.86
C PHE A 746 11.32 6.58 -10.29
N ALA A 747 11.02 6.95 -11.54
CA ALA A 747 11.14 8.32 -12.01
C ALA A 747 10.37 9.30 -11.14
N MET A 748 9.17 8.92 -10.67
CA MET A 748 8.37 9.79 -9.82
C MET A 748 9.07 10.12 -8.50
N LEU A 749 9.66 9.12 -7.85
CA LEU A 749 10.46 9.30 -6.65
C LEU A 749 11.72 10.12 -6.94
N MET A 750 12.45 9.73 -7.98
CA MET A 750 13.73 10.29 -8.36
C MET A 750 13.63 11.80 -8.67
N LEU A 751 12.63 12.21 -9.47
CA LEU A 751 12.45 13.61 -9.85
C LEU A 751 12.03 14.48 -8.65
N ARG A 752 11.16 13.98 -7.77
CA ARG A 752 10.71 14.71 -6.58
C ARG A 752 11.82 14.91 -5.55
N ILE A 753 12.73 13.94 -5.41
CA ILE A 753 13.85 14.05 -4.47
C ILE A 753 14.96 14.93 -5.03
N LEU A 754 15.29 14.79 -6.32
CA LEU A 754 16.42 15.50 -6.92
C LEU A 754 16.09 16.95 -7.31
N ALA A 755 14.80 17.31 -7.39
CA ALA A 755 14.33 18.59 -7.93
C ALA A 755 14.83 18.81 -9.39
N PRO A 756 14.46 19.92 -10.06
CA PRO A 756 14.84 20.16 -11.46
C PRO A 756 16.36 20.17 -11.71
N GLU A 757 17.14 20.82 -10.85
CA GLU A 757 18.60 20.93 -11.03
C GLU A 757 19.32 19.59 -10.89
N GLY A 758 19.05 18.84 -9.82
CA GLY A 758 19.65 17.52 -9.60
C GLY A 758 19.23 16.52 -10.68
N ALA A 759 17.98 16.58 -11.13
CA ALA A 759 17.49 15.78 -12.25
C ALA A 759 18.19 16.15 -13.57
N GLY A 760 18.46 17.43 -13.81
CA GLY A 760 19.17 17.92 -14.98
C GLY A 760 20.63 17.49 -15.03
N ARG A 761 21.36 17.64 -13.91
CA ARG A 761 22.73 17.14 -13.76
C ARG A 761 22.83 15.64 -14.00
N TYR A 762 21.89 14.87 -13.46
CA TYR A 762 21.77 13.44 -13.72
C TYR A 762 21.52 13.13 -15.21
N GLN A 763 20.54 13.80 -15.82
CA GLN A 763 20.18 13.59 -17.22
C GLN A 763 21.34 13.94 -18.15
N PHE A 764 22.10 15.00 -17.85
CA PHE A 764 23.32 15.35 -18.57
C PHE A 764 24.37 14.22 -18.46
N ALA A 765 24.68 13.74 -17.25
CA ALA A 765 25.67 12.68 -17.04
C ALA A 765 25.29 11.38 -17.77
N VAL A 766 24.02 10.98 -17.73
CA VAL A 766 23.50 9.81 -18.45
C VAL A 766 23.62 9.99 -19.96
N THR A 767 23.22 11.15 -20.48
CA THR A 767 23.26 11.43 -21.93
C THR A 767 24.70 11.47 -22.44
N PHE A 768 25.58 12.11 -21.67
CA PHE A 768 27.01 12.19 -21.97
C PHE A 768 27.64 10.79 -22.09
N ILE A 769 27.43 9.92 -21.09
CA ILE A 769 27.96 8.55 -21.13
C ILE A 769 27.29 7.72 -22.23
N GLY A 770 26.02 7.95 -22.54
CA GLY A 770 25.32 7.23 -23.62
C GLY A 770 26.04 7.29 -24.97
N TYR A 771 26.66 8.43 -25.32
CA TYR A 771 27.48 8.54 -26.54
C TYR A 771 28.72 7.64 -26.51
N PHE A 772 29.45 7.64 -25.39
CA PHE A 772 30.62 6.79 -25.22
C PHE A 772 30.24 5.31 -25.14
N GLU A 773 29.11 4.97 -24.54
CA GLU A 773 28.60 3.61 -24.50
C GLU A 773 28.39 3.03 -25.90
N ILE A 774 27.91 3.83 -26.86
CA ILE A 774 27.75 3.41 -28.26
C ILE A 774 29.11 3.12 -28.91
N LEU A 775 30.08 4.00 -28.70
CA LEU A 775 31.45 3.83 -29.20
C LEU A 775 32.10 2.58 -28.61
N VAL A 776 31.84 2.28 -27.33
CA VAL A 776 32.40 1.10 -26.66
C VAL A 776 31.71 -0.20 -27.09
N ARG A 777 30.38 -0.21 -27.26
CA ARG A 777 29.62 -1.40 -27.69
C ARG A 777 29.86 -1.76 -29.16
N PHE A 778 30.16 -0.75 -30.00
CA PHE A 778 30.59 -0.81 -31.40
C PHE A 778 29.75 -1.72 -32.32
N GLY A 779 28.46 -1.91 -32.04
CA GLY A 779 27.59 -2.80 -32.82
C GLY A 779 27.87 -4.31 -32.70
N LEU A 780 28.88 -4.71 -31.93
CA LEU A 780 29.37 -6.10 -31.84
C LEU A 780 28.32 -7.09 -31.33
N GLY A 781 27.36 -6.65 -30.50
CA GLY A 781 26.27 -7.50 -30.02
C GLY A 781 25.38 -8.00 -31.16
N THR A 782 25.09 -7.13 -32.13
CA THR A 782 24.30 -7.51 -33.32
C THR A 782 25.06 -8.48 -34.21
N LEU A 783 26.38 -8.25 -34.37
CA LEU A 783 27.26 -9.16 -35.11
C LEU A 783 27.28 -10.55 -34.46
N ILE A 784 27.48 -10.63 -33.14
CA ILE A 784 27.48 -11.90 -32.39
C ILE A 784 26.15 -12.63 -32.57
N THR A 785 25.02 -11.95 -32.39
CA THR A 785 23.71 -12.59 -32.56
C THR A 785 23.53 -13.16 -33.96
N ARG A 786 24.01 -12.47 -35.00
CA ARG A 786 23.90 -12.93 -36.39
C ARG A 786 24.84 -14.10 -36.71
N GLU A 787 26.13 -13.97 -36.39
CA GLU A 787 27.14 -14.98 -36.76
C GLU A 787 27.04 -16.24 -35.89
N VAL A 788 26.75 -16.12 -34.60
CA VAL A 788 26.56 -17.29 -33.72
C VAL A 788 25.24 -18.02 -34.01
N ALA A 789 24.22 -17.32 -34.54
CA ALA A 789 23.01 -17.97 -35.03
C ALA A 789 23.27 -18.78 -36.32
N ARG A 790 24.27 -18.38 -37.14
CA ARG A 790 24.69 -19.11 -38.35
C ARG A 790 25.56 -20.32 -38.02
N ASP A 791 26.54 -20.14 -37.14
CA ASP A 791 27.43 -21.21 -36.68
C ASP A 791 27.61 -21.12 -35.15
N GLN A 792 26.90 -22.01 -34.43
CA GLN A 792 26.92 -22.06 -32.97
C GLN A 792 28.30 -22.46 -32.42
N ALA A 793 29.13 -23.18 -33.18
CA ALA A 793 30.45 -23.63 -32.72
C ALA A 793 31.43 -22.46 -32.55
N GLN A 794 31.25 -21.37 -33.31
CA GLN A 794 32.08 -20.17 -33.21
C GLN A 794 31.70 -19.27 -32.02
N GLY A 795 30.66 -19.61 -31.26
CA GLY A 795 30.13 -18.79 -30.16
C GLY A 795 31.19 -18.37 -29.13
N ALA A 796 32.09 -19.29 -28.74
CA ALA A 796 33.15 -18.98 -27.79
C ALA A 796 34.22 -18.02 -28.37
N ARG A 797 34.53 -18.16 -29.67
CA ARG A 797 35.52 -17.32 -30.37
C ARG A 797 35.02 -15.89 -30.53
N TYR A 798 33.78 -15.71 -30.99
CA TYR A 798 33.14 -14.39 -31.10
C TYR A 798 32.98 -13.71 -29.73
N LEU A 799 32.55 -14.47 -28.71
CA LEU A 799 32.40 -13.94 -27.36
C LEU A 799 33.74 -13.47 -26.76
N GLY A 800 34.78 -14.31 -26.83
CA GLY A 800 36.10 -14.01 -26.29
C GLY A 800 36.73 -12.77 -26.93
N ASN A 801 36.73 -12.70 -28.27
CA ASN A 801 37.27 -11.55 -29.00
C ASN A 801 36.45 -10.28 -28.75
N SER A 802 35.12 -10.37 -28.71
CA SER A 802 34.26 -9.22 -28.44
C SER A 802 34.53 -8.61 -27.07
N LEU A 803 34.73 -9.41 -26.02
CA LEU A 803 35.01 -8.91 -24.68
C LEU A 803 36.34 -8.13 -24.65
N VAL A 804 37.38 -8.65 -25.30
CA VAL A 804 38.69 -7.98 -25.40
C VAL A 804 38.59 -6.68 -26.22
N VAL A 805 37.95 -6.72 -27.38
CA VAL A 805 37.76 -5.53 -28.24
C VAL A 805 36.98 -4.44 -27.50
N ARG A 806 35.89 -4.78 -26.80
CA ARG A 806 35.11 -3.82 -26.01
C ARG A 806 35.88 -3.24 -24.84
N ALA A 807 36.73 -4.03 -24.18
CA ALA A 807 37.62 -3.54 -23.13
C ALA A 807 38.67 -2.55 -23.68
N LEU A 808 39.25 -2.84 -24.84
CA LEU A 808 40.18 -1.94 -25.52
C LEU A 808 39.51 -0.64 -25.98
N LEU A 809 38.31 -0.73 -26.58
CA LEU A 809 37.53 0.45 -26.97
C LEU A 809 37.11 1.30 -25.76
N TRP A 810 36.75 0.65 -24.65
CA TRP A 810 36.48 1.34 -23.38
C TRP A 810 37.72 2.10 -22.89
N LEU A 811 38.88 1.44 -22.83
CA LEU A 811 40.13 2.07 -22.42
C LEU A 811 40.52 3.24 -23.34
N ALA A 812 40.39 3.05 -24.66
CA ALA A 812 40.65 4.08 -25.66
C ALA A 812 39.68 5.27 -25.59
N SER A 813 38.46 5.05 -25.07
CA SER A 813 37.46 6.11 -24.90
C SER A 813 37.74 7.01 -23.69
N LEU A 814 38.47 6.53 -22.66
CA LEU A 814 38.70 7.29 -21.42
C LEU A 814 39.47 8.61 -21.64
N PRO A 815 40.57 8.66 -22.41
CA PRO A 815 41.27 9.93 -22.68
C PRO A 815 40.41 10.93 -23.46
N VAL A 816 39.64 10.45 -24.44
CA VAL A 816 38.73 11.29 -25.23
C VAL A 816 37.62 11.85 -24.33
N MET A 817 37.06 11.01 -23.47
CA MET A 817 36.06 11.40 -22.49
C MET A 817 36.61 12.44 -21.51
N ALA A 818 37.83 12.24 -20.99
CA ALA A 818 38.50 13.18 -20.11
C ALA A 818 38.75 14.54 -20.79
N LEU A 819 39.17 14.54 -22.05
CA LEU A 819 39.38 15.76 -22.84
C LEU A 819 38.07 16.54 -23.04
N VAL A 820 36.98 15.86 -23.40
CA VAL A 820 35.67 16.50 -23.57
C VAL A 820 35.15 17.02 -22.24
N LEU A 821 35.27 16.26 -21.15
CA LEU A 821 34.90 16.72 -19.81
C LEU A 821 35.70 17.96 -19.39
N LEU A 822 37.01 17.98 -19.66
CA LEU A 822 37.84 19.15 -19.39
C LEU A 822 37.32 20.38 -20.14
N ALA A 823 36.93 20.24 -21.41
CA ALA A 823 36.32 21.34 -22.16
C ALA A 823 35.03 21.83 -21.50
N TYR A 824 34.15 20.93 -21.05
CA TYR A 824 32.93 21.34 -20.32
C TYR A 824 33.22 21.94 -18.94
N VAL A 825 34.24 21.49 -18.21
CA VAL A 825 34.67 22.11 -16.95
C VAL A 825 35.10 23.55 -17.20
N LEU A 826 35.91 23.77 -18.24
CA LEU A 826 36.43 25.10 -18.59
C LEU A 826 35.35 26.05 -19.11
N TRP A 827 34.36 25.56 -19.86
CA TRP A 827 33.38 26.41 -20.57
C TRP A 827 31.98 26.47 -19.94
N SER A 828 31.60 25.50 -19.11
CA SER A 828 30.23 25.39 -18.55
C SER A 828 30.16 25.20 -17.03
N GLY A 829 31.30 25.17 -16.33
CA GLY A 829 31.34 25.09 -14.86
C GLY A 829 30.79 23.78 -14.29
N LEU A 830 31.19 22.63 -14.85
CA LEU A 830 30.80 21.31 -14.32
C LEU A 830 31.18 21.14 -12.84
N THR A 831 30.22 20.70 -12.03
CA THR A 831 30.45 20.41 -10.61
C THR A 831 31.16 19.06 -10.41
N GLN A 832 31.87 18.92 -9.28
CA GLN A 832 32.56 17.68 -8.91
C GLN A 832 31.61 16.47 -8.85
N ASP A 833 30.38 16.68 -8.38
CA ASP A 833 29.36 15.62 -8.33
C ASP A 833 29.03 15.03 -9.71
N VAL A 834 28.98 15.88 -10.75
CA VAL A 834 28.74 15.40 -12.12
C VAL A 834 29.93 14.57 -12.61
N LEU A 835 31.16 14.97 -12.30
CA LEU A 835 32.36 14.20 -12.64
C LEU A 835 32.36 12.83 -11.97
N PHE A 836 32.02 12.76 -10.67
CA PHE A 836 31.89 11.48 -9.97
C PHE A 836 30.79 10.60 -10.56
N ALA A 837 29.62 11.16 -10.90
CA ALA A 837 28.56 10.42 -11.54
C ALA A 837 28.98 9.85 -12.91
N VAL A 838 29.64 10.66 -13.74
CA VAL A 838 30.19 10.23 -15.04
C VAL A 838 31.24 9.12 -14.84
N GLY A 839 32.11 9.22 -13.83
CA GLY A 839 33.08 8.19 -13.49
C GLY A 839 32.43 6.85 -13.11
N PHE A 840 31.41 6.87 -12.24
CA PHE A 840 30.65 5.66 -11.91
C PHE A 840 29.93 5.06 -13.12
N PHE A 841 29.35 5.90 -13.97
CA PHE A 841 28.72 5.45 -15.21
C PHE A 841 29.74 4.85 -16.19
N ALA A 842 30.95 5.40 -16.29
CA ALA A 842 32.01 4.81 -17.12
C ALA A 842 32.40 3.40 -16.65
N ILE A 843 32.51 3.19 -15.34
CA ILE A 843 32.71 1.84 -14.74
C ILE A 843 31.49 0.94 -15.04
N SER A 844 30.29 1.50 -14.94
CA SER A 844 29.04 0.79 -15.22
C SER A 844 28.97 0.31 -16.68
N VAL A 845 29.44 1.11 -17.65
CA VAL A 845 29.54 0.74 -19.07
C VAL A 845 30.50 -0.44 -19.27
N PHE A 846 31.65 -0.43 -18.60
CA PHE A 846 32.60 -1.54 -18.66
C PHE A 846 31.96 -2.87 -18.23
N LEU A 847 31.24 -2.87 -17.11
CA LEU A 847 30.50 -4.04 -16.63
C LEU A 847 29.34 -4.42 -17.56
N GLY A 848 28.65 -3.42 -18.12
CA GLY A 848 27.57 -3.59 -19.08
C GLY A 848 28.00 -4.31 -20.35
N ASN A 849 29.25 -4.15 -20.79
CA ASN A 849 29.79 -4.85 -21.96
C ASN A 849 29.72 -6.37 -21.82
N PHE A 850 30.01 -6.90 -20.62
CA PHE A 850 29.90 -8.34 -20.34
C PHE A 850 28.45 -8.81 -20.44
N ALA A 851 27.53 -8.09 -19.80
CA ALA A 851 26.11 -8.41 -19.82
C ALA A 851 25.52 -8.39 -21.24
N ASP A 852 25.90 -7.40 -22.05
CA ASP A 852 25.47 -7.27 -23.44
C ASP A 852 26.02 -8.40 -24.32
N SER A 853 27.33 -8.72 -24.21
CA SER A 853 27.94 -9.83 -24.95
C SER A 853 27.32 -11.18 -24.58
N PHE A 854 27.02 -11.42 -23.30
CA PHE A 854 26.33 -12.64 -22.88
C PHE A 854 24.89 -12.69 -23.42
N SER A 855 24.15 -11.58 -23.35
CA SER A 855 22.79 -11.47 -23.88
C SER A 855 22.75 -11.77 -25.38
N ALA A 856 23.73 -11.29 -26.15
CA ALA A 856 23.83 -11.53 -27.59
C ALA A 856 23.93 -13.02 -27.94
N VAL A 857 24.63 -13.83 -27.11
CA VAL A 857 24.71 -15.29 -27.29
C VAL A 857 23.37 -15.96 -26.99
N PHE A 858 22.64 -15.53 -25.95
CA PHE A 858 21.28 -16.02 -25.69
C PHE A 858 20.32 -15.69 -26.83
N TYR A 859 20.43 -14.49 -27.42
CA TYR A 859 19.65 -14.10 -28.58
C TYR A 859 19.97 -14.98 -29.80
N ALA A 860 21.25 -15.30 -30.02
CA ALA A 860 21.67 -16.21 -31.09
C ALA A 860 21.09 -17.64 -30.94
N HIS A 861 20.85 -18.09 -29.71
CA HIS A 861 20.23 -19.39 -29.41
C HIS A 861 18.69 -19.32 -29.31
N GLU A 862 18.06 -18.25 -29.80
CA GLU A 862 16.60 -18.03 -29.74
C GLU A 862 16.04 -18.07 -28.31
N ARG A 863 16.80 -17.55 -27.33
CA ARG A 863 16.47 -17.61 -25.89
C ARG A 863 16.31 -16.23 -25.26
N MET A 864 15.51 -15.41 -25.93
CA MET A 864 15.29 -14.00 -25.56
C MET A 864 14.60 -13.84 -24.19
N GLU A 865 13.89 -14.87 -23.71
CA GLU A 865 13.23 -14.82 -22.40
C GLU A 865 14.23 -14.69 -21.25
N THR A 866 15.42 -15.31 -21.36
CA THR A 866 16.39 -15.35 -20.26
C THR A 866 17.00 -13.97 -20.00
N PRO A 867 17.57 -13.26 -20.99
CA PRO A 867 18.01 -11.87 -20.81
C PRO A 867 16.88 -10.94 -20.35
N ALA A 868 15.65 -11.12 -20.85
CA ALA A 868 14.51 -10.29 -20.45
C ALA A 868 14.15 -10.46 -18.95
N PHE A 869 14.14 -11.69 -18.43
CA PHE A 869 13.91 -11.94 -17.00
C PHE A 869 15.06 -11.39 -16.14
N VAL A 870 16.31 -11.55 -16.57
CA VAL A 870 17.45 -10.99 -15.83
C VAL A 870 17.40 -9.46 -15.83
N SER A 871 17.12 -8.83 -16.98
CA SER A 871 16.93 -7.39 -17.09
C SER A 871 15.84 -6.87 -16.15
N THR A 872 14.73 -7.60 -16.03
CA THR A 872 13.67 -7.26 -15.07
C THR A 872 14.15 -7.33 -13.62
N GLY A 873 14.91 -8.36 -13.27
CA GLY A 873 15.56 -8.47 -11.96
C GLY A 873 16.53 -7.32 -11.70
N THR A 874 17.32 -6.95 -12.71
CA THR A 874 18.22 -5.79 -12.66
C THR A 874 17.48 -4.49 -12.45
N THR A 875 16.35 -4.27 -13.14
CA THR A 875 15.51 -3.09 -12.94
C THR A 875 15.00 -3.03 -11.51
N LEU A 876 14.52 -4.14 -10.93
CA LEU A 876 14.11 -4.19 -9.52
C LEU A 876 15.27 -3.86 -8.56
N VAL A 877 16.46 -4.44 -8.78
CA VAL A 877 17.65 -4.16 -7.95
C VAL A 877 18.03 -2.68 -8.05
N LYS A 878 18.10 -2.14 -9.28
CA LYS A 878 18.40 -0.73 -9.56
C LYS A 878 17.42 0.20 -8.86
N VAL A 879 16.14 -0.13 -8.90
CA VAL A 879 15.05 0.70 -8.37
C VAL A 879 14.96 0.61 -6.85
N ALA A 880 15.17 -0.58 -6.27
CA ALA A 880 15.23 -0.76 -4.82
C ALA A 880 16.45 -0.06 -4.22
N LEU A 881 17.65 -0.32 -4.73
CA LEU A 881 18.87 0.33 -4.26
C LEU A 881 18.86 1.83 -4.56
N GLY A 882 18.37 2.23 -5.73
CA GLY A 882 18.25 3.62 -6.13
C GLY A 882 17.33 4.40 -5.19
N ALA A 883 16.20 3.82 -4.79
CA ALA A 883 15.31 4.44 -3.81
C ALA A 883 15.97 4.54 -2.43
N ILE A 884 16.63 3.49 -1.95
CA ILE A 884 17.35 3.51 -0.67
C ILE A 884 18.39 4.62 -0.66
N VAL A 885 19.21 4.71 -1.71
CA VAL A 885 20.29 5.70 -1.81
C VAL A 885 19.75 7.12 -1.87
N LEU A 886 18.67 7.36 -2.61
CA LEU A 886 18.02 8.68 -2.64
C LEU A 886 17.45 9.07 -1.28
N LEU A 887 16.82 8.13 -0.57
CA LEU A 887 16.21 8.39 0.74
C LEU A 887 17.23 8.64 1.84
N VAL A 888 18.43 8.07 1.74
CA VAL A 888 19.56 8.33 2.66
C VAL A 888 20.33 9.60 2.28
N GLY A 889 19.96 10.28 1.18
CA GLY A 889 20.58 11.54 0.76
C GLY A 889 21.80 11.40 -0.15
N GLY A 890 22.02 10.23 -0.76
CA GLY A 890 23.14 10.00 -1.69
C GLY A 890 23.01 10.72 -3.05
N GLY A 891 21.91 11.45 -3.28
CA GLY A 891 21.68 12.25 -4.48
C GLY A 891 21.78 11.46 -5.80
N PHE A 892 22.08 12.15 -6.89
CA PHE A 892 22.21 11.53 -8.21
C PHE A 892 23.54 10.78 -8.41
N VAL A 893 24.59 11.15 -7.66
CA VAL A 893 25.89 10.46 -7.67
C VAL A 893 25.72 9.04 -7.15
N GLY A 894 24.95 8.88 -6.07
CA GLY A 894 24.58 7.58 -5.54
C GLY A 894 23.80 6.72 -6.54
N LEU A 895 22.94 7.32 -7.39
CA LEU A 895 22.26 6.60 -8.48
C LEU A 895 23.23 6.08 -9.55
N ALA A 896 24.30 6.84 -9.83
CA ALA A 896 25.35 6.37 -10.72
C ALA A 896 26.10 5.17 -10.11
N ALA A 897 26.40 5.20 -8.81
CA ALA A 897 27.00 4.07 -8.09
C ALA A 897 26.08 2.82 -8.10
N VAL A 898 24.76 3.00 -7.93
CA VAL A 898 23.77 1.90 -8.06
C VAL A 898 23.81 1.24 -9.44
N SER A 899 24.11 2.01 -10.49
CA SER A 899 24.22 1.47 -11.85
C SER A 899 25.43 0.54 -12.01
N VAL A 900 26.50 0.74 -11.25
CA VAL A 900 27.64 -0.19 -11.18
C VAL A 900 27.20 -1.53 -10.58
N VAL A 901 26.54 -1.49 -9.42
CA VAL A 901 26.05 -2.70 -8.72
C VAL A 901 25.04 -3.46 -9.59
N SER A 902 24.13 -2.74 -10.25
CA SER A 902 23.09 -3.33 -11.10
C SER A 902 23.68 -4.00 -12.35
N ASN A 903 24.66 -3.38 -13.01
CA ASN A 903 25.34 -4.00 -14.15
C ASN A 903 26.23 -5.17 -13.75
N LEU A 904 26.90 -5.11 -12.59
CA LEU A 904 27.63 -6.23 -12.03
C LEU A 904 26.70 -7.43 -11.77
N PHE A 905 25.57 -7.20 -11.12
CA PHE A 905 24.54 -8.20 -10.89
C PHE A 905 24.08 -8.87 -12.20
N THR A 906 23.81 -8.06 -13.23
CA THR A 906 23.39 -8.55 -14.55
C THR A 906 24.47 -9.42 -15.20
N ALA A 907 25.72 -8.94 -15.21
CA ALA A 907 26.84 -9.63 -15.82
C ALA A 907 27.13 -10.97 -15.13
N LEU A 908 27.12 -11.00 -13.79
CA LEU A 908 27.34 -12.22 -13.01
C LEU A 908 26.25 -13.27 -13.24
N ILE A 909 24.97 -12.86 -13.24
CA ILE A 909 23.85 -13.79 -13.44
C ILE A 909 23.83 -14.33 -14.86
N LEU A 910 23.96 -13.46 -15.87
CA LEU A 910 24.01 -13.90 -17.27
C LEU A 910 25.23 -14.77 -17.54
N GLY A 911 26.40 -14.40 -17.01
CA GLY A 911 27.62 -15.19 -17.14
C GLY A 911 27.49 -16.57 -16.50
N TRP A 912 26.89 -16.66 -15.31
CA TRP A 912 26.60 -17.93 -14.65
C TRP A 912 25.61 -18.79 -15.44
N LEU A 913 24.50 -18.21 -15.91
CA LEU A 913 23.51 -18.93 -16.73
C LEU A 913 24.12 -19.41 -18.06
N LEU A 914 24.95 -18.58 -18.70
CA LEU A 914 25.62 -18.91 -19.95
C LEU A 914 26.60 -20.07 -19.77
N ALA A 915 27.45 -20.02 -18.73
CA ALA A 915 28.42 -21.05 -18.41
C ALA A 915 27.78 -22.39 -18.04
N ARG A 916 26.56 -22.36 -17.49
CA ARG A 916 25.78 -23.53 -17.14
C ARG A 916 25.07 -24.17 -18.34
N ASP A 917 24.45 -23.36 -19.19
CA ASP A 917 23.48 -23.85 -20.18
C ASP A 917 24.02 -23.93 -21.62
N TYR A 918 25.09 -23.19 -21.97
CA TYR A 918 25.58 -23.11 -23.36
C TYR A 918 27.09 -23.30 -23.48
N LEU A 919 27.88 -22.32 -23.03
CA LEU A 919 29.34 -22.33 -23.20
C LEU A 919 30.03 -21.59 -22.07
N ARG A 920 31.25 -22.04 -21.74
CA ARG A 920 32.11 -21.35 -20.78
C ARG A 920 32.83 -20.19 -21.48
N PRO A 921 32.71 -18.95 -20.99
CA PRO A 921 33.46 -17.83 -21.55
C PRO A 921 34.96 -18.12 -21.49
N ARG A 922 35.64 -18.11 -22.65
CA ARG A 922 37.09 -18.18 -22.74
C ARG A 922 37.59 -16.88 -23.36
N LEU A 923 38.54 -16.24 -22.71
CA LEU A 923 39.26 -15.11 -23.28
C LEU A 923 40.25 -15.66 -24.30
N ALA A 924 39.90 -15.58 -25.58
CA ALA A 924 40.78 -15.89 -26.69
C ALA A 924 40.79 -14.66 -27.60
N TYR A 925 41.99 -14.12 -27.86
CA TYR A 925 42.19 -12.95 -28.71
C TYR A 925 42.91 -13.36 -29.99
N ASP A 926 42.32 -13.01 -31.12
CA ASP A 926 42.85 -13.16 -32.46
C ASP A 926 42.76 -11.80 -33.13
N GLY A 927 43.90 -11.11 -33.27
CA GLY A 927 43.94 -9.73 -33.78
C GLY A 927 43.45 -9.59 -35.22
N THR A 928 43.62 -10.62 -36.04
CA THR A 928 43.13 -10.59 -37.44
C THR A 928 41.61 -10.65 -37.48
N PHE A 929 41.05 -11.61 -36.75
CA PHE A 929 39.60 -11.79 -36.62
C PHE A 929 38.92 -10.60 -35.90
N ALA A 930 39.55 -10.05 -34.86
CA ALA A 930 39.06 -8.87 -34.17
C ALA A 930 38.96 -7.64 -35.10
N ARG A 931 39.95 -7.46 -35.99
CA ARG A 931 39.92 -6.38 -36.99
C ARG A 931 38.79 -6.57 -38.00
N GLU A 932 38.52 -7.79 -38.42
CA GLU A 932 37.38 -8.12 -39.28
C GLU A 932 36.04 -7.82 -38.59
N MET A 933 35.88 -8.25 -37.33
CA MET A 933 34.68 -7.97 -36.54
C MET A 933 34.40 -6.47 -36.40
N VAL A 934 35.45 -5.67 -36.14
CA VAL A 934 35.35 -4.21 -36.05
C VAL A 934 34.97 -3.60 -37.40
N ARG A 935 35.62 -4.04 -38.50
CA ARG A 935 35.31 -3.55 -39.86
C ARG A 935 33.86 -3.84 -40.25
N GLU A 936 33.36 -5.03 -39.92
CA GLU A 936 32.00 -5.44 -40.24
C GLU A 936 30.94 -4.76 -39.36
N SER A 937 31.27 -4.47 -38.10
CA SER A 937 30.35 -3.79 -37.17
C SER A 937 30.38 -2.27 -37.30
N PHE A 938 31.37 -1.69 -37.99
CA PHE A 938 31.53 -0.24 -38.13
C PHE A 938 30.29 0.48 -38.72
N PRO A 939 29.64 -0.02 -39.80
CA PRO A 939 28.42 0.61 -40.31
C PRO A 939 27.25 0.56 -39.31
N LEU A 940 27.15 -0.52 -38.52
CA LEU A 940 26.13 -0.67 -37.48
C LEU A 940 26.35 0.34 -36.35
N MET A 941 27.61 0.54 -35.95
CA MET A 941 28.01 1.54 -34.96
C MET A 941 27.67 2.96 -35.44
N ILE A 942 28.05 3.34 -36.67
CA ILE A 942 27.76 4.67 -37.22
C ILE A 942 26.26 4.93 -37.27
N ASN A 943 25.47 3.96 -37.74
CA ASN A 943 24.02 4.11 -37.82
C ASN A 943 23.40 4.33 -36.44
N HIS A 944 23.87 3.59 -35.43
CA HIS A 944 23.38 3.75 -34.07
C HIS A 944 23.83 5.07 -33.43
N LEU A 945 25.06 5.51 -33.71
CA LEU A 945 25.57 6.80 -33.25
C LEU A 945 24.78 7.97 -33.85
N LEU A 946 24.57 7.98 -35.17
CA LEU A 946 23.80 9.01 -35.85
C LEU A 946 22.37 9.11 -35.33
N ALA A 947 21.70 7.96 -35.13
CA ALA A 947 20.37 7.92 -34.55
C ALA A 947 20.33 8.48 -33.11
N THR A 948 21.32 8.18 -32.28
CA THR A 948 21.38 8.71 -30.91
C THR A 948 21.70 10.20 -30.87
N VAL A 949 22.64 10.66 -31.70
CA VAL A 949 22.94 12.11 -31.85
C VAL A 949 21.68 12.85 -32.25
N PHE A 950 20.91 12.33 -33.20
CA PHE A 950 19.66 12.94 -33.65
C PHE A 950 18.68 13.23 -32.50
N PHE A 951 18.54 12.30 -31.56
CA PHE A 951 17.55 12.41 -30.46
C PHE A 951 18.04 13.11 -29.20
N GLN A 952 19.34 13.26 -29.00
CA GLN A 952 19.89 13.64 -27.69
C GLN A 952 20.93 14.76 -27.74
N VAL A 953 21.31 15.24 -28.93
CA VAL A 953 22.35 16.29 -29.06
C VAL A 953 21.92 17.60 -28.39
N ASP A 954 20.62 17.87 -28.43
CA ASP A 954 19.97 19.01 -27.78
C ASP A 954 20.24 19.08 -26.26
N VAL A 955 20.23 17.95 -25.55
CA VAL A 955 20.52 17.89 -24.11
C VAL A 955 21.95 18.31 -23.79
N LEU A 956 22.92 17.93 -24.63
CA LEU A 956 24.32 18.35 -24.46
C LEU A 956 24.53 19.83 -24.77
N MET A 957 23.70 20.40 -25.66
CA MET A 957 23.77 21.82 -26.05
C MET A 957 23.06 22.74 -25.05
N LEU A 958 21.97 22.28 -24.42
CA LEU A 958 21.19 23.07 -23.46
C LEU A 958 22.02 23.51 -22.25
N LYS A 959 22.91 22.64 -21.74
CA LYS A 959 23.73 22.94 -20.57
C LYS A 959 24.68 24.13 -20.78
N PRO A 960 25.57 24.15 -21.81
CA PRO A 960 26.53 25.23 -22.01
C PRO A 960 25.90 26.52 -22.58
N LEU A 961 24.79 26.44 -23.31
CA LEU A 961 24.22 27.59 -24.02
C LEU A 961 23.27 28.45 -23.15
N ARG A 962 23.01 28.07 -21.90
CA ARG A 962 22.06 28.75 -21.00
C ARG A 962 22.63 28.88 -19.59
N ALA A 963 22.44 30.05 -18.97
CA ALA A 963 22.88 30.31 -17.60
C ALA A 963 22.23 29.35 -16.57
N ASN A 964 20.97 28.97 -16.76
CA ASN A 964 20.23 28.01 -15.94
C ASN A 964 20.17 26.61 -16.59
N GLY A 965 21.24 26.22 -17.29
CA GLY A 965 21.29 25.01 -18.12
C GLY A 965 20.94 23.71 -17.37
N ASP A 966 21.34 23.56 -16.11
CA ASP A 966 21.00 22.38 -15.30
C ASP A 966 19.49 22.23 -15.12
N ALA A 967 18.79 23.27 -14.66
CA ALA A 967 17.34 23.22 -14.46
C ALA A 967 16.58 23.05 -15.79
N GLU A 968 17.01 23.72 -16.87
CA GLU A 968 16.41 23.56 -18.20
C GLU A 968 16.52 22.13 -18.74
N VAL A 969 17.69 21.49 -18.57
CA VAL A 969 17.87 20.05 -18.89
C VAL A 969 16.97 19.18 -18.01
N GLY A 970 16.76 19.55 -16.74
CA GLY A 970 15.84 18.88 -15.83
C GLY A 970 14.38 18.92 -16.30
N TYR A 971 13.87 20.10 -16.63
CA TYR A 971 12.51 20.28 -17.13
C TYR A 971 12.27 19.52 -18.43
N TYR A 972 13.22 19.66 -19.36
CA TYR A 972 13.18 18.99 -20.66
C TYR A 972 13.27 17.47 -20.54
N GLY A 973 14.20 16.98 -19.72
CA GLY A 973 14.40 15.57 -19.44
C GLY A 973 13.19 14.90 -18.77
N ALA A 974 12.47 15.62 -17.89
CA ALA A 974 11.26 15.13 -17.26
C ALA A 974 10.13 14.91 -18.28
N ALA A 975 9.91 15.86 -19.20
CA ALA A 975 8.92 15.73 -20.27
C ALA A 975 9.22 14.54 -21.20
N TYR A 976 10.49 14.33 -21.55
CA TYR A 976 10.91 13.21 -22.40
C TYR A 976 10.62 11.81 -21.82
N ARG A 977 10.39 11.68 -20.51
CA ARG A 977 10.10 10.37 -19.90
C ARG A 977 8.79 9.79 -20.40
N TYR A 978 7.77 10.62 -20.60
CA TYR A 978 6.48 10.21 -21.16
C TYR A 978 6.63 9.74 -22.60
N ILE A 979 7.38 10.49 -23.42
CA ILE A 979 7.61 10.19 -24.83
C ILE A 979 8.33 8.84 -24.97
N ARG A 980 9.46 8.69 -24.26
CA ARG A 980 10.20 7.41 -24.21
C ARG A 980 9.37 6.26 -23.65
N GLY A 981 8.29 6.53 -22.91
CA GLY A 981 7.36 5.50 -22.43
C GLY A 981 6.40 5.02 -23.51
N LEU A 982 6.06 5.90 -24.45
CA LEU A 982 5.09 5.66 -25.51
C LEU A 982 5.75 5.15 -26.81
N ASP A 983 7.05 5.37 -27.01
CA ASP A 983 7.85 4.83 -28.14
C ASP A 983 7.89 3.28 -28.20
N ILE A 984 7.45 2.61 -27.13
CA ILE A 984 7.26 1.16 -27.11
C ILE A 984 6.19 0.69 -28.10
N ILE A 985 5.19 1.55 -28.39
CA ILE A 985 4.06 1.27 -29.28
C ILE A 985 4.54 1.03 -30.72
N PRO A 986 5.23 1.98 -31.41
CA PRO A 986 5.69 1.78 -32.78
C PRO A 986 6.76 0.69 -32.85
N SER A 987 7.60 0.56 -31.83
CA SER A 987 8.64 -0.47 -31.76
C SER A 987 8.04 -1.87 -31.85
N TYR A 988 6.95 -2.15 -31.13
CA TYR A 988 6.31 -3.47 -31.17
C TYR A 988 5.43 -3.69 -32.39
N LEU A 989 4.75 -2.66 -32.88
CA LEU A 989 4.06 -2.76 -34.16
C LEU A 989 5.06 -3.14 -35.27
N THR A 990 6.22 -2.49 -35.27
CA THR A 990 7.25 -2.76 -36.25
C THR A 990 7.88 -4.14 -36.05
N LEU A 991 8.17 -4.55 -34.82
CA LEU A 991 8.68 -5.90 -34.55
C LEU A 991 7.73 -7.00 -35.08
N ALA A 992 6.42 -6.78 -34.98
CA ALA A 992 5.41 -7.71 -35.51
C ALA A 992 5.31 -7.67 -37.04
N LEU A 993 5.42 -6.49 -37.65
CA LEU A 993 5.21 -6.28 -39.08
C LEU A 993 6.48 -6.46 -39.93
N PHE A 994 7.66 -6.23 -39.38
CA PHE A 994 8.92 -6.25 -40.11
C PHE A 994 9.16 -7.57 -40.85
N PRO A 995 8.97 -8.76 -40.25
CA PRO A 995 9.13 -10.02 -40.98
C PRO A 995 8.16 -10.16 -42.16
N VAL A 996 6.94 -9.62 -42.01
CA VAL A 996 5.90 -9.64 -43.05
C VAL A 996 6.29 -8.69 -44.18
N MET A 997 6.76 -7.48 -43.85
CA MET A 997 7.22 -6.47 -44.79
C MET A 997 8.44 -6.98 -45.59
N SER A 998 9.43 -7.56 -44.92
CA SER A 998 10.63 -8.12 -45.57
C SER A 998 10.31 -9.28 -46.52
N ARG A 999 9.31 -10.10 -46.19
CA ARG A 999 8.84 -11.16 -47.10
C ARG A 999 8.14 -10.59 -48.33
N TYR A 1000 7.23 -9.62 -48.14
CA TYR A 1000 6.49 -9.00 -49.26
C TYR A 1000 7.38 -8.12 -50.14
N ALA A 1001 8.43 -7.51 -49.60
CA ALA A 1001 9.40 -6.73 -50.37
C ALA A 1001 10.04 -7.52 -51.52
N ARG A 1002 10.22 -8.84 -51.34
CA ARG A 1002 10.84 -9.71 -52.35
C ARG A 1002 9.86 -10.29 -53.38
N SER A 1003 8.61 -10.56 -53.01
CA SER A 1003 7.69 -11.36 -53.83
C SER A 1003 6.28 -10.79 -54.04
N ALA A 1004 5.89 -9.72 -53.34
CA ALA A 1004 4.53 -9.18 -53.41
C ALA A 1004 4.47 -7.68 -53.02
N ARG A 1005 4.91 -6.80 -53.93
CA ARG A 1005 4.98 -5.35 -53.67
C ARG A 1005 3.63 -4.72 -53.31
N ASP A 1006 2.53 -5.12 -53.95
CA ASP A 1006 1.19 -4.62 -53.60
C ASP A 1006 0.78 -4.97 -52.16
N SER A 1007 1.17 -6.16 -51.70
CA SER A 1007 0.92 -6.58 -50.32
C SER A 1007 1.80 -5.83 -49.32
N LEU A 1008 3.03 -5.45 -49.70
CA LEU A 1008 3.88 -4.55 -48.90
C LEU A 1008 3.23 -3.17 -48.81
N GLN A 1009 2.73 -2.61 -49.91
CA GLN A 1009 2.07 -1.31 -49.94
C GLN A 1009 0.81 -1.28 -49.09
N ARG A 1010 -0.06 -2.30 -49.20
CA ARG A 1010 -1.25 -2.43 -48.33
C ARG A 1010 -0.88 -2.54 -46.85
N ALA A 1011 0.13 -3.35 -46.52
CA ALA A 1011 0.61 -3.47 -45.14
C ALA A 1011 1.16 -2.14 -44.62
N TYR A 1012 1.88 -1.39 -45.46
CA TYR A 1012 2.41 -0.08 -45.11
C TYR A 1012 1.29 0.95 -44.88
N HIS A 1013 0.32 1.08 -45.80
CA HIS A 1013 -0.84 1.97 -45.65
C HIS A 1013 -1.68 1.64 -44.41
N LEU A 1014 -1.94 0.35 -44.16
CA LEU A 1014 -2.64 -0.08 -42.94
C LEU A 1014 -1.87 0.33 -41.68
N SER A 1015 -0.54 0.16 -41.68
CA SER A 1015 0.30 0.57 -40.55
C SER A 1015 0.23 2.07 -40.28
N LEU A 1016 0.36 2.89 -41.34
CA LEU A 1016 0.25 4.34 -41.23
C LEU A 1016 -1.13 4.76 -40.71
N ARG A 1017 -2.21 4.17 -41.24
CA ARG A 1017 -3.58 4.47 -40.80
C ARG A 1017 -3.80 4.15 -39.32
N LEU A 1018 -3.35 2.98 -38.87
CA LEU A 1018 -3.46 2.58 -37.47
C LEU A 1018 -2.63 3.47 -36.53
N LEU A 1019 -1.41 3.84 -36.96
CA LEU A 1019 -0.54 4.72 -36.17
C LEU A 1019 -1.08 6.15 -36.07
N PHE A 1020 -1.65 6.72 -37.14
CA PHE A 1020 -2.34 8.01 -37.05
C PHE A 1020 -3.56 7.95 -36.12
N ALA A 1021 -4.38 6.89 -36.24
CA ALA A 1021 -5.54 6.68 -35.38
C ALA A 1021 -5.19 6.50 -33.89
N LEU A 1022 -3.93 6.21 -33.56
CA LEU A 1022 -3.47 6.05 -32.19
C LEU A 1022 -2.67 7.26 -31.68
N SER A 1023 -1.72 7.76 -32.46
CA SER A 1023 -0.78 8.80 -32.03
C SER A 1023 -1.42 10.20 -31.92
N LEU A 1024 -2.33 10.57 -32.83
CA LEU A 1024 -3.00 11.87 -32.82
C LEU A 1024 -3.86 12.11 -31.57
N PRO A 1025 -4.78 11.21 -31.17
CA PRO A 1025 -5.55 11.41 -29.94
C PRO A 1025 -4.65 11.37 -28.69
N ILE A 1026 -3.58 10.58 -28.68
CA ILE A 1026 -2.62 10.58 -27.56
C ILE A 1026 -1.92 11.94 -27.45
N ALA A 1027 -1.43 12.50 -28.56
CA ALA A 1027 -0.80 13.81 -28.58
C ALA A 1027 -1.75 14.90 -28.10
N MET A 1028 -2.95 14.97 -28.68
CA MET A 1028 -3.98 15.94 -28.30
C MET A 1028 -4.39 15.79 -26.83
N GLY A 1029 -4.74 14.58 -26.39
CA GLY A 1029 -5.14 14.32 -25.01
C GLY A 1029 -4.05 14.73 -24.02
N THR A 1030 -2.80 14.35 -24.29
CA THR A 1030 -1.62 14.70 -23.47
C THR A 1030 -1.43 16.22 -23.38
N THR A 1031 -1.63 16.98 -24.46
CA THR A 1031 -1.54 18.45 -24.42
C THR A 1031 -2.49 19.06 -23.38
N PHE A 1032 -3.72 18.53 -23.25
CA PHE A 1032 -4.70 19.00 -22.27
C PHE A 1032 -4.36 18.57 -20.83
N ILE A 1033 -3.90 17.32 -20.65
CA ILE A 1033 -3.62 16.76 -19.31
C ILE A 1033 -2.16 16.91 -18.86
N ALA A 1034 -1.32 17.62 -19.62
CA ALA A 1034 0.12 17.74 -19.37
C ALA A 1034 0.45 18.26 -17.96
N ARG A 1035 -0.34 19.19 -17.44
CA ARG A 1035 -0.18 19.71 -16.07
C ARG A 1035 -0.31 18.59 -15.03
N GLN A 1036 -1.34 17.77 -15.15
CA GLN A 1036 -1.64 16.68 -14.22
C GLN A 1036 -0.64 15.54 -14.35
N LEU A 1037 -0.21 15.23 -15.59
CA LEU A 1037 0.87 14.30 -15.83
C LEU A 1037 2.16 14.76 -15.15
N MET A 1038 2.55 16.04 -15.30
CA MET A 1038 3.75 16.55 -14.65
C MET A 1038 3.64 16.63 -13.12
N LEU A 1039 2.47 16.97 -12.57
CA LEU A 1039 2.23 16.89 -11.12
C LEU A 1039 2.34 15.47 -10.59
N LEU A 1040 1.81 14.50 -11.34
CA LEU A 1040 1.90 13.09 -10.98
C LEU A 1040 3.36 12.61 -11.04
N LEU A 1041 4.06 12.91 -12.14
CA LEU A 1041 5.42 12.47 -12.36
C LEU A 1041 6.41 13.18 -11.43
N ALA A 1042 6.56 14.49 -11.57
CA ALA A 1042 7.69 15.22 -11.01
C ALA A 1042 7.32 16.11 -9.81
N GLY A 1043 6.04 16.48 -9.68
CA GLY A 1043 5.56 17.35 -8.60
C GLY A 1043 5.49 18.83 -9.01
N PRO A 1044 5.13 19.72 -8.06
CA PRO A 1044 4.89 21.14 -8.34
C PRO A 1044 6.16 21.90 -8.79
N ASP A 1045 7.34 21.51 -8.30
CA ASP A 1045 8.62 22.19 -8.59
C ASP A 1045 9.01 22.18 -10.07
N PHE A 1046 8.39 21.31 -10.88
CA PHE A 1046 8.64 21.17 -12.32
C PHE A 1046 7.65 21.98 -13.18
N LEU A 1047 6.65 22.63 -12.56
CA LEU A 1047 5.64 23.42 -13.24
C LEU A 1047 5.92 24.92 -13.17
N PRO A 1048 5.55 25.68 -14.23
CA PRO A 1048 4.88 25.23 -15.46
C PRO A 1048 5.84 24.76 -16.58
N GLN A 1049 7.16 24.84 -16.39
CA GLN A 1049 8.15 24.68 -17.45
C GLN A 1049 8.10 23.29 -18.11
N SER A 1050 8.02 22.22 -17.31
CA SER A 1050 7.96 20.86 -17.85
C SER A 1050 6.61 20.54 -18.50
N GLN A 1051 5.53 21.21 -18.06
CA GLN A 1051 4.24 21.12 -18.73
C GLN A 1051 4.36 21.69 -20.14
N TYR A 1052 4.95 22.88 -20.31
CA TYR A 1052 5.15 23.47 -21.63
C TYR A 1052 6.04 22.61 -22.53
N ALA A 1053 7.13 22.05 -21.97
CA ALA A 1053 8.00 21.14 -22.70
C ALA A 1053 7.22 19.91 -23.21
N LEU A 1054 6.40 19.27 -22.36
CA LEU A 1054 5.60 18.10 -22.73
C LEU A 1054 4.51 18.45 -23.77
N GLN A 1055 3.86 19.61 -23.62
CA GLN A 1055 2.82 20.07 -24.55
C GLN A 1055 3.36 20.25 -25.98
N ILE A 1056 4.59 20.73 -26.12
CA ILE A 1056 5.24 20.89 -27.43
C ILE A 1056 5.78 19.55 -27.92
N LEU A 1057 6.58 18.88 -27.08
CA LEU A 1057 7.28 17.66 -27.47
C LEU A 1057 6.32 16.51 -27.82
N ILE A 1058 5.12 16.41 -27.25
CA ILE A 1058 4.23 15.28 -27.57
C ILE A 1058 3.82 15.25 -29.05
N TRP A 1059 3.85 16.39 -29.75
CA TRP A 1059 3.55 16.49 -31.19
C TRP A 1059 4.64 15.92 -32.09
N TYR A 1060 5.81 15.57 -31.54
CA TYR A 1060 6.79 14.72 -32.21
C TYR A 1060 6.20 13.33 -32.52
N MET A 1061 5.34 12.81 -31.64
CA MET A 1061 4.91 11.41 -31.65
C MET A 1061 4.22 10.95 -32.95
N PRO A 1062 3.23 11.67 -33.52
CA PRO A 1062 2.59 11.23 -34.76
C PRO A 1062 3.58 11.08 -35.91
N LEU A 1063 4.54 11.99 -36.03
CA LEU A 1063 5.58 11.95 -37.06
C LEU A 1063 6.62 10.85 -36.77
N GLY A 1064 7.09 10.77 -35.53
CA GLY A 1064 8.06 9.76 -35.08
C GLY A 1064 7.56 8.33 -35.27
N PHE A 1065 6.28 8.07 -35.01
CA PHE A 1065 5.70 6.73 -35.21
C PHE A 1065 5.69 6.34 -36.70
N ILE A 1066 5.40 7.30 -37.57
CA ILE A 1066 5.42 7.11 -39.03
C ILE A 1066 6.85 6.89 -39.52
N ASN A 1067 7.79 7.72 -39.08
CA ASN A 1067 9.20 7.59 -39.44
C ASN A 1067 9.77 6.25 -38.96
N SER A 1068 9.37 5.79 -37.78
CA SER A 1068 9.73 4.46 -37.27
C SER A 1068 9.34 3.36 -38.26
N VAL A 1069 8.07 3.22 -38.63
CA VAL A 1069 7.66 2.17 -39.59
C VAL A 1069 8.29 2.37 -40.97
N THR A 1070 8.38 3.61 -41.44
CA THR A 1070 8.93 3.95 -42.76
C THR A 1070 10.40 3.55 -42.87
N GLN A 1071 11.19 3.79 -41.83
CA GLN A 1071 12.57 3.35 -41.75
C GLN A 1071 12.69 1.84 -41.94
N TYR A 1072 11.82 1.04 -41.32
CA TYR A 1072 11.85 -0.41 -41.47
C TYR A 1072 11.38 -0.90 -42.84
N VAL A 1073 10.48 -0.18 -43.51
CA VAL A 1073 10.14 -0.44 -44.92
C VAL A 1073 11.36 -0.20 -45.81
N LEU A 1074 12.11 0.87 -45.60
CA LEU A 1074 13.36 1.11 -46.34
C LEU A 1074 14.41 0.02 -46.08
N ILE A 1075 14.53 -0.45 -44.84
CA ILE A 1075 15.41 -1.58 -44.50
C ILE A 1075 14.94 -2.86 -45.23
N ALA A 1076 13.64 -3.12 -45.28
CA ALA A 1076 13.07 -4.27 -45.99
C ALA A 1076 13.29 -4.21 -47.51
N LEU A 1077 13.46 -3.02 -48.07
CA LEU A 1077 13.79 -2.74 -49.48
C LEU A 1077 15.31 -2.67 -49.74
N ASP A 1078 16.14 -3.09 -48.79
CA ASP A 1078 17.61 -3.06 -48.86
C ASP A 1078 18.24 -1.64 -49.01
N GLU A 1079 17.52 -0.58 -48.61
CA GLU A 1079 17.91 0.84 -48.73
C GLU A 1079 18.69 1.41 -47.53
N GLN A 1080 19.39 0.56 -46.78
CA GLN A 1080 20.10 0.91 -45.54
C GLN A 1080 21.17 2.01 -45.72
N GLN A 1081 21.86 2.08 -46.86
CA GLN A 1081 22.89 3.10 -47.10
C GLN A 1081 22.28 4.50 -47.31
N TYR A 1082 21.08 4.56 -47.90
CA TYR A 1082 20.35 5.82 -48.05
C TYR A 1082 19.86 6.31 -46.69
N LEU A 1083 19.42 5.38 -45.83
CA LEU A 1083 18.99 5.68 -44.47
C LEU A 1083 20.07 6.42 -43.67
N THR A 1084 21.33 5.98 -43.76
CA THR A 1084 22.47 6.67 -43.14
C THR A 1084 22.61 8.13 -43.62
N LYS A 1085 22.46 8.37 -44.93
CA LYS A 1085 22.52 9.72 -45.51
C LYS A 1085 21.36 10.60 -45.04
N ALA A 1086 20.15 10.04 -44.96
CA ALA A 1086 18.99 10.75 -44.45
C ALA A 1086 19.14 11.12 -42.97
N PHE A 1087 19.66 10.22 -42.13
CA PHE A 1087 20.00 10.54 -40.75
C PHE A 1087 21.07 11.62 -40.64
N LEU A 1088 22.08 11.62 -41.50
CA LEU A 1088 23.07 12.70 -41.53
C LEU A 1088 22.42 14.06 -41.80
N ILE A 1089 21.49 14.13 -42.76
CA ILE A 1089 20.71 15.35 -43.04
C ILE A 1089 19.91 15.77 -41.80
N GLY A 1090 19.20 14.83 -41.17
CA GLY A 1090 18.41 15.09 -39.96
C GLY A 1090 19.26 15.60 -38.79
N VAL A 1091 20.42 14.97 -38.54
CA VAL A 1091 21.36 15.38 -37.50
C VAL A 1091 21.93 16.76 -37.78
N SER A 1092 22.34 17.04 -39.02
CA SER A 1092 22.85 18.36 -39.42
C SER A 1092 21.78 19.44 -39.23
N PHE A 1093 20.54 19.18 -39.64
CA PHE A 1093 19.43 20.10 -39.40
C PHE A 1093 19.19 20.33 -37.91
N ASN A 1094 19.09 19.25 -37.13
CA ASN A 1094 18.85 19.33 -35.69
C ASN A 1094 19.93 20.13 -34.97
N MET A 1095 21.21 19.84 -35.25
CA MET A 1095 22.35 20.51 -34.62
C MET A 1095 22.40 22.00 -34.98
N VAL A 1096 22.22 22.35 -36.26
CA VAL A 1096 22.24 23.77 -36.71
C VAL A 1096 21.04 24.53 -36.14
N ALA A 1097 19.84 23.95 -36.21
CA ALA A 1097 18.63 24.59 -35.69
C ALA A 1097 18.69 24.77 -34.17
N ASN A 1098 19.26 23.81 -33.43
CA ASN A 1098 19.48 23.94 -31.99
C ASN A 1098 20.56 24.97 -31.63
N LEU A 1099 21.67 25.05 -32.39
CA LEU A 1099 22.71 26.06 -32.19
C LEU A 1099 22.14 27.48 -32.33
N ILE A 1100 21.23 27.67 -33.28
CA ILE A 1100 20.58 28.96 -33.52
C ILE A 1100 19.45 29.21 -32.50
N GLY A 1101 18.60 28.22 -32.22
CA GLY A 1101 17.37 28.41 -31.45
C GLY A 1101 17.54 28.39 -29.93
N ILE A 1102 18.40 27.52 -29.39
CA ILE A 1102 18.57 27.35 -27.93
C ILE A 1102 19.00 28.64 -27.23
N PRO A 1103 19.96 29.44 -27.74
CA PRO A 1103 20.37 30.68 -27.07
C PRO A 1103 19.19 31.63 -26.77
N TYR A 1104 18.23 31.74 -27.70
CA TYR A 1104 17.09 32.66 -27.59
C TYR A 1104 15.91 32.06 -26.81
N TYR A 1105 15.54 30.80 -27.04
CA TYR A 1105 14.31 30.21 -26.51
C TYR A 1105 14.50 29.01 -25.56
N GLY A 1106 15.76 28.63 -25.26
CA GLY A 1106 16.09 27.57 -24.31
C GLY A 1106 15.49 26.21 -24.67
N TYR A 1107 15.00 25.48 -23.67
CA TYR A 1107 14.35 24.17 -23.86
C TYR A 1107 13.11 24.20 -24.78
N LYS A 1108 12.43 25.35 -24.93
CA LYS A 1108 11.27 25.46 -25.84
C LYS A 1108 11.74 25.39 -27.30
N ALA A 1109 12.88 26.00 -27.62
CA ALA A 1109 13.50 25.87 -28.94
C ALA A 1109 13.86 24.40 -29.21
N ALA A 1110 14.55 23.75 -28.26
CA ALA A 1110 14.90 22.33 -28.37
C ALA A 1110 13.66 21.46 -28.64
N ALA A 1111 12.57 21.69 -27.91
CA ALA A 1111 11.31 20.97 -28.10
C ALA A 1111 10.72 21.13 -29.52
N VAL A 1112 10.69 22.37 -30.05
CA VAL A 1112 10.19 22.64 -31.41
C VAL A 1112 11.12 22.05 -32.47
N VAL A 1113 12.44 22.21 -32.30
CA VAL A 1113 13.45 21.67 -33.23
C VAL A 1113 13.34 20.16 -33.32
N THR A 1114 13.08 19.46 -32.21
CA THR A 1114 12.83 18.01 -32.21
C THR A 1114 11.64 17.62 -33.10
N VAL A 1115 10.51 18.35 -33.00
CA VAL A 1115 9.34 18.10 -33.86
C VAL A 1115 9.67 18.37 -35.34
N LEU A 1116 10.37 19.47 -35.63
CA LEU A 1116 10.77 19.83 -36.99
C LEU A 1116 11.81 18.85 -37.58
N SER A 1117 12.64 18.26 -36.72
CA SER A 1117 13.65 17.28 -37.13
C SER A 1117 13.02 15.99 -37.67
N GLU A 1118 11.86 15.59 -37.15
CA GLU A 1118 11.08 14.48 -37.71
C GLU A 1118 10.57 14.78 -39.12
N VAL A 1119 10.15 16.02 -39.38
CA VAL A 1119 9.77 16.45 -40.73
C VAL A 1119 11.00 16.39 -41.66
N ALA A 1120 12.16 16.85 -41.18
CA ALA A 1120 13.42 16.79 -41.92
C ALA A 1120 13.86 15.36 -42.26
N LEU A 1121 13.49 14.35 -41.47
CA LEU A 1121 13.69 12.92 -41.78
C LEU A 1121 12.59 12.34 -42.67
N LEU A 1122 11.34 12.72 -42.45
CA LEU A 1122 10.18 12.21 -43.17
C LEU A 1122 10.28 12.48 -44.67
N ILE A 1123 10.71 13.69 -45.05
CA ILE A 1123 10.86 14.10 -46.45
C ILE A 1123 11.80 13.18 -47.24
N PRO A 1124 13.08 12.99 -46.85
CA PRO A 1124 13.98 12.08 -47.56
C PRO A 1124 13.50 10.61 -47.50
N PHE A 1125 12.94 10.16 -46.37
CA PHE A 1125 12.38 8.81 -46.27
C PHE A 1125 11.30 8.57 -47.32
N MET A 1126 10.31 9.47 -47.40
CA MET A 1126 9.20 9.36 -48.35
C MET A 1126 9.67 9.47 -49.79
N ARG A 1127 10.60 10.38 -50.08
CA ARG A 1127 11.21 10.50 -51.41
C ARG A 1127 11.84 9.18 -51.86
N ARG A 1128 12.44 8.41 -50.94
CA ARG A 1128 13.03 7.11 -51.27
C ARG A 1128 12.01 5.98 -51.36
N VAL A 1129 10.97 6.01 -50.52
CA VAL A 1129 9.85 5.07 -50.59
C VAL A 1129 9.10 5.18 -51.93
N TYR A 1130 8.81 6.40 -52.40
CA TYR A 1130 8.10 6.64 -53.67
C TYR A 1130 8.86 6.21 -54.93
N ARG A 1131 10.15 5.86 -54.79
CA ARG A 1131 10.90 5.22 -55.89
C ARG A 1131 10.60 3.73 -56.02
N HIS A 1132 10.04 3.09 -54.99
CA HIS A 1132 9.85 1.65 -54.91
C HIS A 1132 8.38 1.24 -54.77
N LEU A 1133 7.57 2.08 -54.14
CA LEU A 1133 6.13 1.92 -53.90
C LEU A 1133 5.38 3.13 -54.46
N GLU A 1134 4.07 2.99 -54.66
CA GLU A 1134 3.24 4.11 -55.11
C GLU A 1134 3.18 5.24 -54.07
N PRO A 1135 2.84 6.47 -54.50
CA PRO A 1135 2.64 7.59 -53.59
C PRO A 1135 1.60 7.29 -52.50
N VAL A 1136 1.96 7.59 -51.26
CA VAL A 1136 1.10 7.39 -50.09
C VAL A 1136 -0.06 8.42 -50.11
N PRO A 1137 -1.32 8.00 -49.99
CA PRO A 1137 -2.47 8.91 -49.99
C PRO A 1137 -2.64 9.56 -48.60
N TRP A 1138 -1.76 10.51 -48.26
CA TRP A 1138 -1.71 11.16 -46.94
C TRP A 1138 -3.05 11.71 -46.47
N LEU A 1139 -3.78 12.39 -47.36
CA LEU A 1139 -5.08 12.97 -47.03
C LEU A 1139 -6.08 11.90 -46.61
N ASP A 1140 -6.21 10.80 -47.38
CA ASP A 1140 -7.14 9.70 -47.07
C ASP A 1140 -6.80 9.00 -45.75
N LEU A 1141 -5.51 8.83 -45.47
CA LEU A 1141 -5.05 8.17 -44.25
C LEU A 1141 -5.26 9.03 -42.98
N ALA A 1142 -5.13 10.36 -43.09
CA ALA A 1142 -5.06 11.24 -41.93
C ALA A 1142 -6.37 12.00 -41.62
N TRP A 1143 -7.24 12.29 -42.60
CA TRP A 1143 -8.38 13.19 -42.36
C TRP A 1143 -9.38 12.67 -41.32
N ARG A 1144 -9.70 11.36 -41.29
CA ARG A 1144 -10.64 10.78 -40.30
C ARG A 1144 -10.04 10.80 -38.90
N PRO A 1145 -8.81 10.31 -38.65
CA PRO A 1145 -8.16 10.45 -37.35
C PRO A 1145 -7.98 11.90 -36.89
N LEU A 1146 -7.61 12.82 -37.79
CA LEU A 1146 -7.44 14.24 -37.48
C LEU A 1146 -8.75 14.89 -37.05
N LEU A 1147 -9.83 14.69 -37.82
CA LEU A 1147 -11.14 15.26 -37.49
C LEU A 1147 -11.72 14.66 -36.20
N ALA A 1148 -11.59 13.34 -36.00
CA ALA A 1148 -11.99 12.70 -34.74
C ALA A 1148 -11.21 13.25 -33.54
N THR A 1149 -9.90 13.50 -33.72
CA THR A 1149 -9.04 14.08 -32.67
C THR A 1149 -9.39 15.55 -32.40
N ALA A 1150 -9.75 16.33 -33.42
CA ALA A 1150 -10.23 17.70 -33.26
C ALA A 1150 -11.56 17.73 -32.47
N ILE A 1151 -12.51 16.84 -32.81
CA ILE A 1151 -13.77 16.68 -32.06
C ILE A 1151 -13.49 16.30 -30.60
N MET A 1152 -12.56 15.37 -30.35
CA MET A 1152 -12.13 15.02 -29.01
C MET A 1152 -11.52 16.21 -28.26
N GLY A 1153 -10.68 17.03 -28.92
CA GLY A 1153 -10.09 18.24 -28.35
C GLY A 1153 -11.14 19.28 -27.95
N LEU A 1154 -12.16 19.50 -28.80
CA LEU A 1154 -13.30 20.37 -28.47
C LEU A 1154 -14.11 19.81 -27.28
N GLY A 1155 -14.30 18.49 -27.23
CA GLY A 1155 -14.96 17.81 -26.11
C GLY A 1155 -14.18 17.98 -24.80
N LEU A 1156 -12.85 17.83 -24.82
CA LEU A 1156 -11.98 18.05 -23.67
C LEU A 1156 -12.06 19.48 -23.14
N GLU A 1157 -12.04 20.48 -24.04
CA GLU A 1157 -12.17 21.89 -23.66
C GLU A 1157 -13.55 22.19 -23.04
N ALA A 1158 -14.63 21.64 -23.62
CA ALA A 1158 -15.97 21.76 -23.05
C ALA A 1158 -16.07 21.15 -21.64
N MET A 1159 -15.53 19.94 -21.45
CA MET A 1159 -15.50 19.26 -20.15
C MET A 1159 -14.70 20.03 -19.10
N ARG A 1160 -13.58 20.64 -19.51
CA ARG A 1160 -12.77 21.49 -18.64
C ARG A 1160 -13.52 22.73 -18.18
N ARG A 1161 -14.26 23.40 -19.07
CA ARG A 1161 -15.09 24.56 -18.71
C ARG A 1161 -16.25 24.21 -17.77
N LEU A 1162 -16.76 22.99 -17.85
CA LEU A 1162 -17.79 22.46 -16.94
C LEU A 1162 -17.24 22.03 -15.56
N GLY A 1163 -15.93 22.16 -15.30
CA GLY A 1163 -15.33 21.82 -14.01
C GLY A 1163 -15.24 20.31 -13.74
N LEU A 1164 -15.35 19.45 -14.76
CA LEU A 1164 -15.24 18.01 -14.56
C LEU A 1164 -13.84 17.61 -14.09
N PRO A 1165 -13.70 16.66 -13.14
CA PRO A 1165 -12.39 16.19 -12.68
C PRO A 1165 -11.67 15.43 -13.80
N VAL A 1166 -10.34 15.54 -13.85
CA VAL A 1166 -9.51 14.92 -14.91
C VAL A 1166 -9.70 13.40 -15.02
N LEU A 1167 -9.95 12.73 -13.90
CA LEU A 1167 -10.26 11.29 -13.86
C LEU A 1167 -11.51 10.92 -14.68
N ALA A 1168 -12.46 11.85 -14.84
CA ALA A 1168 -13.63 11.68 -15.71
C ALA A 1168 -13.35 12.15 -17.15
N GLN A 1169 -12.52 13.16 -17.35
CA GLN A 1169 -12.19 13.72 -18.67
C GLN A 1169 -11.53 12.69 -19.60
N VAL A 1170 -10.55 11.93 -19.10
CA VAL A 1170 -9.79 10.97 -19.92
C VAL A 1170 -10.67 9.86 -20.52
N PRO A 1171 -11.46 9.09 -19.74
CA PRO A 1171 -12.31 8.05 -20.31
C PRO A 1171 -13.41 8.62 -21.20
N LEU A 1172 -13.98 9.79 -20.85
CA LEU A 1172 -15.02 10.41 -21.67
C LEU A 1172 -14.47 10.92 -23.01
N ALA A 1173 -13.26 11.49 -23.02
CA ALA A 1173 -12.58 11.88 -24.25
C ALA A 1173 -12.26 10.68 -25.14
N ALA A 1174 -11.84 9.55 -24.56
CA ALA A 1174 -11.63 8.31 -25.31
C ALA A 1174 -12.93 7.80 -25.96
N VAL A 1175 -14.07 7.92 -25.26
CA VAL A 1175 -15.39 7.60 -25.80
C VAL A 1175 -15.78 8.56 -26.92
N VAL A 1176 -15.63 9.88 -26.73
CA VAL A 1176 -15.91 10.89 -27.76
C VAL A 1176 -15.08 10.63 -29.02
N TYR A 1177 -13.78 10.34 -28.85
CA TYR A 1177 -12.89 10.00 -29.95
C TYR A 1177 -13.34 8.72 -30.67
N GLY A 1178 -13.62 7.64 -29.92
CA GLY A 1178 -14.07 6.37 -30.49
C GLY A 1178 -15.38 6.50 -31.27
N LEU A 1179 -16.36 7.24 -30.73
CA LEU A 1179 -17.62 7.52 -31.40
C LEU A 1179 -17.43 8.38 -32.65
N ALA A 1180 -16.62 9.44 -32.57
CA ALA A 1180 -16.29 10.27 -33.73
C ALA A 1180 -15.60 9.44 -34.83
N LEU A 1181 -14.64 8.59 -34.46
CA LEU A 1181 -13.91 7.74 -35.40
C LEU A 1181 -14.83 6.71 -36.09
N LEU A 1182 -15.78 6.14 -35.34
CA LEU A 1182 -16.82 5.25 -35.89
C LEU A 1182 -17.80 6.00 -36.81
N ALA A 1183 -18.26 7.18 -36.40
CA ALA A 1183 -19.17 8.02 -37.17
C ALA A 1183 -18.55 8.49 -38.51
N LEU A 1184 -17.25 8.78 -38.51
CA LEU A 1184 -16.48 9.12 -39.72
C LEU A 1184 -16.17 7.90 -40.60
N GLY A 1185 -16.68 6.71 -40.25
CA GLY A 1185 -16.56 5.51 -41.08
C GLY A 1185 -15.16 4.94 -41.15
N PHE A 1186 -14.30 5.15 -40.14
CA PHE A 1186 -12.93 4.61 -40.14
C PHE A 1186 -12.88 3.09 -40.35
N THR A 1187 -13.85 2.35 -39.80
CA THR A 1187 -13.96 0.89 -39.93
C THR A 1187 -14.48 0.40 -41.28
N ARG A 1188 -15.04 1.28 -42.13
CA ARG A 1188 -15.59 0.95 -43.45
C ARG A 1188 -14.55 1.02 -44.59
N SER A 1189 -13.28 1.13 -44.25
CA SER A 1189 -12.19 1.16 -45.23
C SER A 1189 -11.80 -0.26 -45.64
N PRO A 1190 -11.44 -0.51 -46.93
CA PRO A 1190 -10.99 -1.83 -47.39
C PRO A 1190 -9.85 -2.43 -46.56
N ASP A 1191 -8.95 -1.60 -46.03
CA ASP A 1191 -7.84 -2.08 -45.19
C ASP A 1191 -8.30 -2.53 -43.79
N MET A 1192 -9.40 -1.96 -43.28
CA MET A 1192 -9.97 -2.30 -41.97
C MET A 1192 -10.84 -3.56 -42.00
N ASP A 1193 -11.42 -3.90 -43.15
CA ASP A 1193 -12.17 -5.15 -43.34
C ASP A 1193 -11.31 -6.39 -43.04
N MET A 1194 -10.01 -6.33 -43.36
CA MET A 1194 -9.06 -7.39 -43.05
C MET A 1194 -8.86 -7.55 -41.53
N VAL A 1195 -8.76 -6.45 -40.80
CA VAL A 1195 -8.58 -6.44 -39.33
C VAL A 1195 -9.86 -6.89 -38.62
N VAL A 1196 -11.02 -6.38 -39.04
CA VAL A 1196 -12.34 -6.73 -38.49
C VAL A 1196 -12.68 -8.20 -38.79
N GLY A 1197 -12.33 -8.70 -39.98
CA GLY A 1197 -12.49 -10.11 -40.36
C GLY A 1197 -11.67 -11.06 -39.48
N LEU A 1198 -10.42 -10.70 -39.16
CA LEU A 1198 -9.56 -11.48 -38.26
C LEU A 1198 -10.09 -11.50 -36.81
N LEU A 1199 -10.55 -10.35 -36.30
CA LEU A 1199 -11.16 -10.25 -34.96
C LEU A 1199 -12.43 -11.09 -34.87
N ARG A 1200 -13.31 -11.04 -35.87
CA ARG A 1200 -14.53 -11.87 -35.92
C ARG A 1200 -14.22 -13.36 -35.92
N ARG A 1201 -13.22 -13.81 -36.69
CA ARG A 1201 -12.80 -15.24 -36.71
C ARG A 1201 -12.23 -15.70 -35.36
N ARG A 1202 -11.42 -14.87 -34.69
CA ARG A 1202 -10.89 -15.20 -33.36
C ARG A 1202 -11.95 -15.21 -32.27
N LEU A 1203 -12.89 -14.26 -32.28
CA LEU A 1203 -14.02 -14.24 -31.34
C LEU A 1203 -14.94 -15.46 -31.56
N ALA A 1204 -15.16 -15.86 -32.81
CA ALA A 1204 -15.89 -17.08 -33.13
C ALA A 1204 -15.19 -18.35 -32.60
N HIS A 1205 -13.86 -18.46 -32.74
CA HIS A 1205 -13.10 -19.58 -32.17
C HIS A 1205 -13.04 -19.56 -30.64
N ALA A 1206 -12.94 -18.39 -30.00
CA ALA A 1206 -12.94 -18.26 -28.55
C ALA A 1206 -14.32 -18.49 -27.92
N ALA A 1207 -15.41 -18.36 -28.69
CA ALA A 1207 -16.75 -18.74 -28.26
C ALA A 1207 -17.04 -20.24 -28.49
N GLN A 1208 -16.23 -20.92 -29.31
CA GLN A 1208 -16.32 -22.36 -29.59
C GLN A 1208 -15.39 -23.22 -28.72
N ALA A 1209 -14.36 -22.62 -28.11
CA ALA A 1209 -13.42 -23.24 -27.18
C ALA A 1209 -13.78 -22.87 -25.74
#